data_AF-A0A1Y2I6W2-F1
#
_entry.id   AF-A0A1Y2I6W2-F1
#
_cell.length_a   1.000
_cell.length_b   1.000
_cell.length_c   1.000
_cell.angle_alpha   90.00
_cell.angle_beta   90.00
_cell.angle_gamma   90.00
#
_symmetry.space_group_name_H-M   'P 1'
#
loop_
_entity.id
_entity.type
_entity.pdbx_description
1 polymer ?
#
loop_
_entity_poly.entity_id
_entity_poly.type
_entity_poly.pdbx_seq_one_letter_code
_entity_poly.pdbx_strand_id
1 'polypeptide(L)'
;MIVHIVNQHENRKIEDIAQEMIGQRIFVGWPFLQEGLVSAISDSLFTYEKLSMVPGKPAKVVSNPHTPQGLGLWKTKAEKVERYYSKRCGVITGNIDVLVHVRPLKGLKRLDNGAFVKDYEGAEKEVEQAVQMAVSEVFSEDPRYMEREPPPLSEEFPEGSKVFFLGEHAYGVAAQVSGTTDDALSVILVFFPTEKTENDRFKNVVVNRLQNKYYPSFRVAEMLGISSKALSKVTSSFMVVGSDGNKNNLGLSLKFEAKGLKVIEYSRKDGRYWEFSEKAIELIREYQAKYPEVFQVLDRSGDAMVKASDVFSDAPNPDAKAKEVKTWLNTKGVRDFEPVSLFCDQLGKATVKEIEALADSITASKSTTAIKKAIVKGIPRQAVLKPSHAVYRLQNQHFALGDRVIMVQDSGSVPLSFKGVVVGMNAKSMDVVWDAPFMSGGTLGDRCSQYRGSTVEFWSCLNLSNPQFIVSTNPNAPVQQQQPRSPFKPRFGPHPTVRPAPGQQPAAGFRPAPANGVGHHGPVHIMVNPNRGRGGGPRGGPPGAAAASHPHPPNGAVNGHAKTPSQTIPAQNGNHVDPAPRGRGRARGFEPRGAFHGQAPPIRGGFVPPARGRGFVPGTERGRGGQRGSFRARGRGQPHTAPAPAA
;
A
#
# COMPACT_ATOMS: atom_id res chain seq x y z
N MET A 1 -31.33 -4.01 -26.38
CA MET A 1 -31.84 -2.63 -26.22
C MET A 1 -30.66 -1.68 -26.27
N ILE A 2 -30.77 -0.56 -26.98
CA ILE A 2 -29.78 0.52 -26.99
C ILE A 2 -30.50 1.76 -26.44
N VAL A 3 -29.84 2.52 -25.57
CA VAL A 3 -30.40 3.76 -25.00
C VAL A 3 -29.73 4.94 -25.68
N HIS A 4 -30.52 5.87 -26.22
CA HIS A 4 -30.03 7.14 -26.75
C HIS A 4 -30.30 8.24 -25.71
N ILE A 5 -29.29 9.07 -25.46
CA ILE A 5 -29.35 10.16 -24.48
C ILE A 5 -29.58 11.47 -25.22
N VAL A 6 -30.48 12.31 -24.71
CA VAL A 6 -30.75 13.65 -25.22
C VAL A 6 -30.02 14.65 -24.32
N ASN A 7 -29.26 15.58 -24.92
CA ASN A 7 -28.47 16.55 -24.17
C ASN A 7 -29.32 17.72 -23.68
N GLN A 8 -29.67 17.73 -22.38
CA GLN A 8 -30.44 18.82 -21.77
C GLN A 8 -29.68 20.16 -21.69
N HIS A 9 -28.37 20.16 -21.95
CA HIS A 9 -27.53 21.36 -21.96
C HIS A 9 -27.14 21.81 -23.38
N GLU A 10 -27.76 21.24 -24.42
CA GLU A 10 -27.54 21.65 -25.81
C GLU A 10 -27.90 23.14 -26.00
N ASN A 11 -27.06 23.88 -26.74
CA ASN A 11 -27.17 25.34 -26.95
C ASN A 11 -27.05 26.23 -25.69
N ARG A 12 -26.78 25.69 -24.49
CA ARG A 12 -26.45 26.51 -23.30
C ARG A 12 -25.00 27.00 -23.34
N LYS A 13 -24.73 28.19 -22.80
CA LYS A 13 -23.36 28.68 -22.61
C LYS A 13 -22.66 27.93 -21.48
N ILE A 14 -21.35 27.71 -21.64
CA ILE A 14 -20.56 26.88 -20.72
C ILE A 14 -20.28 27.64 -19.41
N GLU A 15 -20.16 28.97 -19.48
CA GLU A 15 -20.06 29.86 -18.31
C GLU A 15 -21.30 29.75 -17.41
N ASP A 16 -22.50 29.66 -18.00
CA ASP A 16 -23.76 29.55 -17.27
C ASP A 16 -23.88 28.18 -16.58
N ILE A 17 -23.50 27.10 -17.27
CA ILE A 17 -23.42 25.74 -16.71
C ILE A 17 -22.38 25.68 -15.57
N ALA A 18 -21.23 26.32 -15.74
CA ALA A 18 -20.18 26.42 -14.73
C ALA A 18 -20.63 27.24 -13.50
N GLN A 19 -21.37 28.33 -13.72
CA GLN A 19 -21.91 29.16 -12.65
C GLN A 19 -23.04 28.43 -11.88
N GLU A 20 -23.81 27.57 -12.55
CA GLU A 20 -24.81 26.69 -11.93
C GLU A 20 -24.15 25.54 -11.14
N MET A 21 -23.44 24.64 -11.82
CA MET A 21 -23.06 23.33 -11.27
C MET A 21 -21.81 23.32 -10.40
N ILE A 22 -20.80 24.20 -10.62
CA ILE A 22 -19.54 24.11 -9.85
C ILE A 22 -19.79 24.40 -8.37
N GLY A 23 -19.30 23.51 -7.49
CA GLY A 23 -19.57 23.56 -6.06
C GLY A 23 -20.91 22.96 -5.63
N GLN A 24 -21.74 22.50 -6.58
CA GLN A 24 -22.93 21.71 -6.27
C GLN A 24 -22.60 20.22 -6.20
N ARG A 25 -23.45 19.49 -5.47
CA ARG A 25 -23.54 18.03 -5.55
C ARG A 25 -24.26 17.63 -6.84
N ILE A 26 -23.82 16.56 -7.48
CA ILE A 26 -24.51 15.90 -8.59
C ILE A 26 -24.34 14.38 -8.46
N PHE A 27 -25.11 13.64 -9.25
CA PHE A 27 -25.05 12.19 -9.33
C PHE A 27 -24.49 11.75 -10.70
N VAL A 28 -23.46 10.90 -10.68
CA VAL A 28 -22.74 10.42 -11.87
C VAL A 28 -22.68 8.89 -11.92
N GLY A 29 -22.23 8.30 -13.03
CA GLY A 29 -22.09 6.84 -13.15
C GLY A 29 -23.40 6.09 -13.48
N TRP A 30 -24.36 6.75 -14.13
CA TRP A 30 -25.62 6.14 -14.60
C TRP A 30 -25.38 4.76 -15.26
N PRO A 31 -26.23 3.74 -14.99
CA PRO A 31 -27.44 3.77 -14.18
C PRO A 31 -27.19 3.62 -12.67
N PHE A 32 -25.95 3.32 -12.24
CA PHE A 32 -25.59 3.14 -10.84
C PHE A 32 -25.10 4.46 -10.24
N LEU A 33 -26.04 5.40 -10.10
CA LEU A 33 -25.78 6.77 -9.66
C LEU A 33 -25.02 6.82 -8.33
N GLN A 34 -23.97 7.64 -8.29
CA GLN A 34 -23.15 7.95 -7.12
C GLN A 34 -23.03 9.47 -6.96
N GLU A 35 -23.21 9.98 -5.75
CA GLU A 35 -23.05 11.40 -5.45
C GLU A 35 -21.58 11.83 -5.55
N GLY A 36 -21.35 13.06 -6.01
CA GLY A 36 -20.06 13.71 -5.98
C GLY A 36 -20.18 15.23 -6.12
N LEU A 37 -19.14 15.94 -5.68
CA LEU A 37 -19.06 17.39 -5.73
C LEU A 37 -18.40 17.84 -7.05
N VAL A 38 -19.04 18.74 -7.81
CA VAL A 38 -18.42 19.32 -9.00
C VAL A 38 -17.31 20.27 -8.59
N SER A 39 -16.07 19.98 -8.98
CA SER A 39 -14.91 20.84 -8.73
C SER A 39 -14.64 21.81 -9.89
N ALA A 40 -14.82 21.34 -11.12
CA ALA A 40 -14.60 22.11 -12.35
C ALA A 40 -15.48 21.58 -13.50
N ILE A 41 -15.55 22.35 -14.58
CA ILE A 41 -16.11 21.92 -15.87
C ILE A 41 -15.06 22.21 -16.95
N SER A 42 -14.99 21.44 -18.02
CA SER A 42 -14.09 21.76 -19.15
C SER A 42 -14.69 21.39 -20.50
N ASP A 43 -14.48 22.27 -21.46
CA ASP A 43 -14.68 22.01 -22.88
C ASP A 43 -13.35 21.67 -23.58
N SER A 44 -13.38 21.62 -24.91
CA SER A 44 -12.21 21.29 -25.74
C SER A 44 -11.02 22.28 -25.68
N LEU A 45 -11.22 23.50 -25.15
CA LEU A 45 -10.25 24.60 -25.11
C LEU A 45 -9.96 25.13 -23.69
N PHE A 46 -10.94 25.10 -22.79
CA PHE A 46 -10.85 25.70 -21.45
C PHE A 46 -11.31 24.76 -20.32
N THR A 47 -10.79 25.00 -19.12
CA THR A 47 -11.32 24.49 -17.84
C THR A 47 -11.83 25.66 -17.00
N TYR A 48 -13.05 25.54 -16.53
CA TYR A 48 -13.80 26.52 -15.76
C TYR A 48 -13.79 26.12 -14.27
N GLU A 49 -13.30 27.01 -13.41
CA GLU A 49 -13.22 26.83 -11.96
C GLU A 49 -13.82 28.03 -11.21
N LYS A 50 -14.45 27.81 -10.05
CA LYS A 50 -14.92 28.90 -9.19
C LYS A 50 -13.81 29.31 -8.20
N LEU A 51 -13.22 30.49 -8.40
CA LEU A 51 -12.14 31.02 -7.57
C LEU A 51 -12.58 32.30 -6.84
N SER A 52 -12.29 32.38 -5.54
CA SER A 52 -12.42 33.64 -4.77
C SER A 52 -11.09 34.39 -4.82
N MET A 53 -11.01 35.37 -5.73
CA MET A 53 -9.80 36.17 -5.96
C MET A 53 -9.52 37.19 -4.83
N VAL A 54 -10.52 37.47 -3.99
CA VAL A 54 -10.46 38.48 -2.92
C VAL A 54 -11.25 37.95 -1.71
N PRO A 55 -10.64 37.87 -0.51
CA PRO A 55 -11.34 37.45 0.69
C PRO A 55 -12.63 38.25 0.92
N GLY A 56 -13.73 37.56 1.23
CA GLY A 56 -15.04 38.17 1.46
C GLY A 56 -15.84 38.55 0.20
N LYS A 57 -15.33 38.33 -1.02
CA LYS A 57 -16.11 38.47 -2.26
C LYS A 57 -16.58 37.11 -2.79
N PRO A 58 -17.77 37.02 -3.41
CA PRO A 58 -18.28 35.78 -3.98
C PRO A 58 -17.32 35.23 -5.03
N ALA A 59 -17.15 33.91 -5.05
CA ALA A 59 -16.30 33.24 -6.03
C ALA A 59 -16.85 33.46 -7.45
N LYS A 60 -15.96 33.77 -8.39
CA LYS A 60 -16.29 33.92 -9.82
C LYS A 60 -15.80 32.69 -10.58
N VAL A 61 -16.53 32.31 -11.62
CA VAL A 61 -16.03 31.37 -12.63
C VAL A 61 -14.84 32.03 -13.37
N VAL A 62 -13.77 31.26 -13.56
CA VAL A 62 -12.55 31.64 -14.27
C VAL A 62 -12.29 30.58 -15.34
N SER A 63 -12.07 31.00 -16.58
CA SER A 63 -11.69 30.14 -17.70
C SER A 63 -10.17 30.04 -17.82
N ASN A 64 -9.62 28.90 -17.41
CA ASN A 64 -8.21 28.54 -17.56
C ASN A 64 -8.01 27.81 -18.90
N PRO A 65 -7.26 28.34 -19.88
CA PRO A 65 -7.04 27.65 -21.15
C PRO A 65 -6.21 26.37 -20.96
N HIS A 66 -6.56 25.31 -21.69
CA HIS A 66 -5.77 24.08 -21.72
C HIS A 66 -4.37 24.34 -22.28
N THR A 67 -3.37 23.62 -21.76
CA THR A 67 -2.07 23.55 -22.44
C THR A 67 -2.21 22.84 -23.80
N PRO A 68 -1.28 23.02 -24.76
CA PRO A 68 -1.33 22.33 -26.05
C PRO A 68 -1.36 20.79 -25.95
N GLN A 69 -0.85 20.21 -24.85
CA GLN A 69 -1.00 18.77 -24.55
C GLN A 69 -2.36 18.46 -23.88
N GLY A 70 -2.87 19.38 -23.07
CA GLY A 70 -4.19 19.31 -22.44
C GLY A 70 -5.34 19.14 -23.43
N LEU A 71 -5.31 19.84 -24.57
CA LEU A 71 -6.31 19.72 -25.65
C LEU A 71 -6.51 18.26 -26.09
N GLY A 72 -5.40 17.54 -26.37
CA GLY A 72 -5.45 16.13 -26.76
C GLY A 72 -5.84 15.20 -25.60
N LEU A 73 -5.45 15.53 -24.37
CA LEU A 73 -5.84 14.77 -23.18
C LEU A 73 -7.35 14.91 -22.89
N TRP A 74 -7.92 16.10 -23.03
CA TRP A 74 -9.36 16.34 -22.88
C TRP A 74 -10.16 15.50 -23.89
N LYS A 75 -9.78 15.54 -25.18
CA LYS A 75 -10.43 14.73 -26.21
C LYS A 75 -10.33 13.23 -25.90
N THR A 76 -9.16 12.78 -25.45
CA THR A 76 -8.96 11.38 -25.00
C THR A 76 -9.85 11.00 -23.82
N LYS A 77 -10.12 11.94 -22.88
CA LYS A 77 -11.06 11.73 -21.76
C LYS A 77 -12.51 11.65 -22.25
N ALA A 78 -12.93 12.51 -23.16
CA ALA A 78 -14.27 12.49 -23.75
C ALA A 78 -14.54 11.17 -24.51
N GLU A 79 -13.65 10.78 -25.43
CA GLU A 79 -13.73 9.51 -26.17
C GLU A 79 -13.72 8.28 -25.24
N LYS A 80 -12.99 8.33 -24.12
CA LYS A 80 -12.98 7.28 -23.09
C LYS A 80 -14.36 7.13 -22.41
N VAL A 81 -15.06 8.22 -22.13
CA VAL A 81 -16.43 8.20 -21.57
C VAL A 81 -17.42 7.66 -22.60
N GLU A 82 -17.43 8.19 -23.83
CA GLU A 82 -18.30 7.73 -24.92
C GLU A 82 -18.10 6.23 -25.21
N ARG A 83 -16.84 5.78 -25.29
CA ARG A 83 -16.48 4.38 -25.52
C ARG A 83 -16.89 3.46 -24.37
N TYR A 84 -16.82 3.93 -23.12
CA TYR A 84 -17.31 3.17 -21.97
C TYR A 84 -18.81 2.92 -22.11
N TYR A 85 -19.59 3.98 -22.33
CA TYR A 85 -21.05 3.91 -22.43
C TYR A 85 -21.51 3.10 -23.65
N SER A 86 -20.96 3.37 -24.84
CA SER A 86 -21.35 2.71 -26.08
C SER A 86 -20.93 1.24 -26.14
N LYS A 87 -19.74 0.88 -25.67
CA LYS A 87 -19.21 -0.51 -25.80
C LYS A 87 -19.45 -1.39 -24.59
N ARG A 88 -19.71 -0.82 -23.40
CA ARG A 88 -19.92 -1.60 -22.16
C ARG A 88 -21.34 -1.53 -21.61
N CYS A 89 -22.06 -0.42 -21.82
CA CYS A 89 -23.39 -0.19 -21.27
C CYS A 89 -24.52 -0.22 -22.31
N GLY A 90 -24.20 -0.16 -23.62
CA GLY A 90 -25.21 -0.09 -24.68
C GLY A 90 -25.90 1.28 -24.77
N VAL A 91 -25.21 2.35 -24.35
CA VAL A 91 -25.73 3.72 -24.29
C VAL A 91 -25.00 4.58 -25.31
N ILE A 92 -25.75 5.32 -26.12
CA ILE A 92 -25.25 6.32 -27.05
C ILE A 92 -25.46 7.70 -26.41
N THR A 93 -24.37 8.33 -26.00
CA THR A 93 -24.34 9.62 -25.28
C THR A 93 -24.50 10.84 -26.17
N GLY A 94 -24.43 10.67 -27.49
CA GLY A 94 -24.14 11.77 -28.41
C GLY A 94 -22.69 12.26 -28.27
N ASN A 95 -22.39 13.37 -28.94
CA ASN A 95 -21.10 14.07 -28.80
C ASN A 95 -20.92 14.57 -27.36
N ILE A 96 -19.68 14.62 -26.89
CA ILE A 96 -19.33 15.09 -25.54
C ILE A 96 -18.49 16.34 -25.67
N ASP A 97 -19.17 17.49 -25.78
CA ASP A 97 -18.53 18.80 -25.92
C ASP A 97 -18.14 19.42 -24.56
N VAL A 98 -18.72 18.92 -23.47
CA VAL A 98 -18.49 19.38 -22.08
C VAL A 98 -18.31 18.18 -21.14
N LEU A 99 -17.18 18.19 -20.41
CA LEU A 99 -16.90 17.27 -19.30
C LEU A 99 -17.05 18.00 -17.96
N VAL A 100 -17.74 17.36 -17.02
CA VAL A 100 -17.82 17.76 -15.62
C VAL A 100 -16.77 16.97 -14.83
N HIS A 101 -15.96 17.68 -14.03
CA HIS A 101 -14.97 17.07 -13.13
C HIS A 101 -15.59 16.96 -11.74
N VAL A 102 -15.64 15.73 -11.23
CA VAL A 102 -16.41 15.39 -10.03
C VAL A 102 -15.50 14.70 -9.03
N ARG A 103 -15.56 15.14 -7.78
CA ARG A 103 -14.95 14.46 -6.64
C ARG A 103 -15.98 13.53 -6.02
N PRO A 104 -15.85 12.19 -6.16
CA PRO A 104 -16.86 11.26 -5.65
C PRO A 104 -17.01 11.40 -4.13
N LEU A 105 -18.23 11.17 -3.64
CA LEU A 105 -18.51 11.08 -2.21
C LEU A 105 -17.79 9.86 -1.63
N LYS A 106 -16.95 10.10 -0.62
CA LYS A 106 -16.22 9.09 0.15
C LYS A 106 -17.04 8.58 1.34
N GLY A 107 -17.91 9.43 1.89
CA GLY A 107 -18.83 9.12 2.98
C GLY A 107 -19.17 10.38 3.79
N LEU A 108 -19.47 10.20 5.08
CA LEU A 108 -19.56 11.29 6.05
C LEU A 108 -18.25 11.41 6.84
N LYS A 109 -17.79 12.64 7.08
CA LYS A 109 -16.82 12.97 8.13
C LYS A 109 -17.53 13.58 9.32
N ARG A 110 -16.93 13.44 10.49
CA ARG A 110 -17.42 14.08 11.72
C ARG A 110 -16.59 15.32 12.06
N LEU A 111 -17.25 16.41 12.41
CA LEU A 111 -16.62 17.66 12.85
C LEU A 111 -16.47 17.69 14.38
N ASP A 112 -15.55 18.53 14.88
CA ASP A 112 -15.27 18.66 16.32
C ASP A 112 -16.42 19.29 17.14
N ASN A 113 -17.39 19.93 16.47
CA ASN A 113 -18.64 20.38 17.10
C ASN A 113 -19.64 19.22 17.28
N GLY A 114 -19.42 18.08 16.63
CA GLY A 114 -20.24 16.88 16.68
C GLY A 114 -21.04 16.57 15.41
N ALA A 115 -21.16 17.51 14.47
CA ALA A 115 -21.92 17.35 13.23
C ALA A 115 -21.31 16.28 12.28
N PHE A 116 -22.15 15.72 11.42
CA PHE A 116 -21.75 14.88 10.30
C PHE A 116 -21.99 15.62 8.98
N VAL A 117 -20.93 15.80 8.20
CA VAL A 117 -20.96 16.47 6.88
C VAL A 117 -20.32 15.58 5.81
N LYS A 118 -20.68 15.77 4.55
CA LYS A 118 -20.19 14.99 3.41
C LYS A 118 -18.68 15.17 3.25
N ASP A 119 -17.99 14.04 3.08
CA ASP A 119 -16.57 13.98 2.77
C ASP A 119 -16.39 13.49 1.35
N TYR A 120 -15.78 14.33 0.51
CA TYR A 120 -15.50 14.04 -0.89
C TYR A 120 -14.02 13.69 -1.06
N GLU A 121 -13.71 12.87 -2.07
CA GLU A 121 -12.32 12.54 -2.39
C GLU A 121 -11.50 13.78 -2.81
N GLY A 122 -10.19 13.73 -2.61
CA GLY A 122 -9.28 14.78 -3.09
C GLY A 122 -9.11 14.77 -4.62
N ALA A 123 -8.58 15.87 -5.17
CA ALA A 123 -8.36 16.04 -6.62
C ALA A 123 -7.55 14.90 -7.30
N GLU A 124 -6.70 14.20 -6.54
CA GLU A 124 -5.96 12.99 -6.97
C GLU A 124 -6.87 11.82 -7.42
N LYS A 125 -8.17 11.86 -7.13
CA LYS A 125 -9.19 10.87 -7.52
C LYS A 125 -10.42 11.52 -8.17
N GLU A 126 -10.24 12.68 -8.76
CA GLU A 126 -11.28 13.34 -9.54
C GLU A 126 -11.67 12.48 -10.76
N VAL A 127 -12.96 12.44 -11.09
CA VAL A 127 -13.54 11.59 -12.14
C VAL A 127 -14.23 12.47 -13.16
N GLU A 128 -14.00 12.19 -14.45
CA GLU A 128 -14.57 12.96 -15.55
C GLU A 128 -15.85 12.29 -16.08
N GLN A 129 -16.92 13.06 -16.21
CA GLN A 129 -18.22 12.58 -16.70
C GLN A 129 -18.79 13.56 -17.74
N ALA A 130 -19.43 13.06 -18.79
CA ALA A 130 -20.13 13.89 -19.77
C ALA A 130 -21.32 14.63 -19.13
N VAL A 131 -21.53 15.91 -19.44
CA VAL A 131 -22.58 16.73 -18.79
C VAL A 131 -23.99 16.14 -18.97
N GLN A 132 -24.31 15.62 -20.15
CA GLN A 132 -25.60 14.97 -20.44
C GLN A 132 -25.81 13.62 -19.72
N MET A 133 -24.82 13.13 -18.98
CA MET A 133 -24.88 11.92 -18.16
C MET A 133 -24.84 12.21 -16.65
N ALA A 134 -24.73 13.49 -16.28
CA ALA A 134 -24.92 13.94 -14.90
C ALA A 134 -26.42 14.05 -14.59
N VAL A 135 -26.78 13.78 -13.34
CA VAL A 135 -28.14 13.94 -12.82
C VAL A 135 -28.07 14.85 -11.60
N SER A 136 -28.78 15.97 -11.60
CA SER A 136 -28.69 16.97 -10.53
C SER A 136 -29.27 16.47 -9.20
N GLU A 137 -30.44 15.81 -9.26
CA GLU A 137 -31.21 15.39 -8.09
C GLU A 137 -31.77 13.97 -8.25
N VAL A 138 -31.99 13.27 -7.13
CA VAL A 138 -32.62 11.94 -7.09
C VAL A 138 -33.77 11.94 -6.09
N PHE A 139 -34.87 11.24 -6.42
CA PHE A 139 -36.06 11.20 -5.57
C PHE A 139 -35.83 10.53 -4.20
N SER A 140 -34.83 9.64 -4.10
CA SER A 140 -34.47 8.95 -2.87
C SER A 140 -32.96 8.97 -2.71
N GLU A 141 -32.48 9.72 -1.72
CA GLU A 141 -31.08 9.75 -1.32
C GLU A 141 -30.72 8.58 -0.39
N ASP A 142 -29.43 8.28 -0.30
CA ASP A 142 -28.92 7.23 0.57
C ASP A 142 -28.89 7.71 2.04
N PRO A 143 -29.68 7.13 2.97
CA PRO A 143 -29.74 7.59 4.36
C PRO A 143 -28.41 7.46 5.12
N ARG A 144 -27.44 6.70 4.58
CA ARG A 144 -26.08 6.56 5.13
C ARG A 144 -25.20 7.80 4.90
N TYR A 145 -25.61 8.68 4.00
CA TYR A 145 -24.88 9.90 3.61
C TYR A 145 -25.65 11.19 3.92
N MET A 146 -26.81 11.10 4.58
CA MET A 146 -27.54 12.27 5.03
C MET A 146 -26.76 12.98 6.15
N GLU A 147 -26.51 14.29 5.95
CA GLU A 147 -25.82 15.14 6.91
C GLU A 147 -26.63 15.33 8.20
N ARG A 148 -25.95 15.67 9.30
CA ARG A 148 -26.56 15.85 10.62
C ARG A 148 -25.90 17.00 11.36
N GLU A 149 -26.73 17.90 11.87
CA GLU A 149 -26.30 18.99 12.77
C GLU A 149 -25.69 18.46 14.08
N PRO A 150 -25.00 19.30 14.86
CA PRO A 150 -24.51 18.93 16.19
C PRO A 150 -25.66 18.48 17.10
N PRO A 151 -25.66 17.24 17.62
CA PRO A 151 -26.59 16.86 18.67
C PRO A 151 -26.28 17.62 19.97
N PRO A 152 -27.23 17.78 20.90
CA PRO A 152 -26.94 18.21 22.26
C PRO A 152 -25.92 17.29 22.94
N LEU A 153 -25.12 17.82 23.87
CA LEU A 153 -24.16 16.99 24.61
C LEU A 153 -24.84 15.88 25.41
N SER A 154 -26.04 16.14 25.95
CA SER A 154 -26.84 15.17 26.71
C SER A 154 -27.32 13.98 25.87
N GLU A 155 -27.60 14.18 24.58
CA GLU A 155 -27.98 13.12 23.65
C GLU A 155 -26.76 12.32 23.16
N GLU A 156 -25.65 13.00 22.85
CA GLU A 156 -24.42 12.32 22.42
C GLU A 156 -23.74 11.57 23.57
N PHE A 157 -23.72 12.17 24.76
CA PHE A 157 -23.06 11.69 25.97
C PHE A 157 -24.07 11.63 27.13
N PRO A 158 -25.02 10.69 27.10
CA PRO A 158 -25.93 10.47 28.21
C PRO A 158 -25.17 9.97 29.44
N GLU A 159 -25.74 10.17 30.61
CA GLU A 159 -25.17 9.71 31.88
C GLU A 159 -24.94 8.19 31.88
N GLY A 160 -23.88 7.76 32.55
CA GLY A 160 -23.45 6.37 32.57
C GLY A 160 -22.76 5.89 31.27
N SER A 161 -22.70 6.69 30.20
CA SER A 161 -22.04 6.28 28.95
C SER A 161 -20.53 6.10 29.09
N LYS A 162 -20.00 5.08 28.40
CA LYS A 162 -18.57 4.69 28.42
C LYS A 162 -17.79 5.46 27.37
N VAL A 163 -16.68 6.08 27.78
CA VAL A 163 -15.83 6.92 26.92
C VAL A 163 -14.36 6.77 27.31
N PHE A 164 -13.44 7.23 26.47
CA PHE A 164 -12.04 7.41 26.80
C PHE A 164 -11.75 8.90 26.98
N PHE A 165 -10.92 9.24 27.97
CA PHE A 165 -10.50 10.60 28.23
C PHE A 165 -9.25 10.95 27.42
N LEU A 166 -9.19 12.16 26.87
CA LEU A 166 -8.08 12.65 26.05
C LEU A 166 -7.33 13.83 26.67
N GLY A 167 -7.62 14.16 27.94
CA GLY A 167 -6.88 15.18 28.68
C GLY A 167 -5.47 14.72 29.07
N GLU A 168 -4.54 15.67 29.10
CA GLU A 168 -3.09 15.46 29.26
C GLU A 168 -2.69 14.50 30.40
N HIS A 169 -3.31 14.63 31.58
CA HIS A 169 -2.93 13.88 32.77
C HIS A 169 -3.48 12.44 32.86
N ALA A 170 -4.40 12.06 31.97
CA ALA A 170 -5.06 10.74 31.97
C ALA A 170 -5.46 10.28 30.55
N TYR A 171 -4.65 10.62 29.54
CA TYR A 171 -4.93 10.31 28.14
C TYR A 171 -5.06 8.80 27.89
N GLY A 172 -6.16 8.40 27.24
CA GLY A 172 -6.50 7.01 26.94
C GLY A 172 -7.12 6.22 28.10
N VAL A 173 -7.32 6.84 29.27
CA VAL A 173 -8.01 6.21 30.41
C VAL A 173 -9.49 6.00 30.08
N ALA A 174 -10.00 4.81 30.40
CA ALA A 174 -11.43 4.51 30.32
C ALA A 174 -12.20 5.25 31.43
N ALA A 175 -13.31 5.87 31.04
CA ALA A 175 -14.08 6.78 31.87
C ALA A 175 -15.58 6.59 31.67
N GLN A 176 -16.37 7.11 32.61
CA GLN A 176 -17.82 7.08 32.56
C GLN A 176 -18.36 8.51 32.70
N VAL A 177 -19.32 8.90 31.84
CA VAL A 177 -20.00 10.19 31.96
C VAL A 177 -20.86 10.20 33.21
N SER A 178 -20.68 11.22 34.05
CA SER A 178 -21.31 11.38 35.38
C SER A 178 -22.35 12.50 35.43
N GLY A 179 -22.50 13.24 34.34
CA GLY A 179 -23.37 14.41 34.24
C GLY A 179 -22.91 15.32 33.11
N THR A 180 -23.88 15.97 32.46
CA THR A 180 -23.66 16.76 31.25
C THR A 180 -24.36 18.11 31.37
N THR A 181 -23.64 19.18 31.02
CA THR A 181 -24.10 20.57 30.90
C THR A 181 -24.05 20.95 29.41
N ASP A 182 -24.72 22.03 29.01
CA ASP A 182 -24.91 22.40 27.60
C ASP A 182 -23.59 22.50 26.80
N ASP A 183 -22.55 23.08 27.40
CA ASP A 183 -21.20 23.23 26.80
C ASP A 183 -20.16 22.21 27.31
N ALA A 184 -20.41 21.49 28.41
CA ALA A 184 -19.37 20.78 29.15
C ALA A 184 -19.80 19.45 29.79
N LEU A 185 -18.86 18.50 29.81
CA LEU A 185 -19.03 17.16 30.37
C LEU A 185 -18.39 17.05 31.77
N SER A 186 -18.94 16.18 32.61
CA SER A 186 -18.31 15.67 33.83
C SER A 186 -18.10 14.16 33.72
N VAL A 187 -16.90 13.66 34.00
CA VAL A 187 -16.59 12.23 33.90
C VAL A 187 -15.90 11.69 35.15
N ILE A 188 -16.13 10.42 35.43
CA ILE A 188 -15.41 9.61 36.42
C ILE A 188 -14.32 8.85 35.68
N LEU A 189 -13.06 9.18 35.96
CA LEU A 189 -11.86 8.46 35.52
C LEU A 189 -11.57 7.29 36.47
N VAL A 190 -11.14 6.15 35.92
CA VAL A 190 -10.74 4.96 36.69
C VAL A 190 -9.39 4.47 36.18
N PHE A 191 -8.31 4.66 36.96
CA PHE A 191 -6.95 4.45 36.48
C PHE A 191 -5.97 3.91 37.55
N PHE A 192 -4.87 3.33 37.09
CA PHE A 192 -3.71 2.98 37.92
C PHE A 192 -2.64 4.07 37.79
N PRO A 193 -2.15 4.68 38.89
CA PRO A 193 -1.12 5.73 38.83
C PRO A 193 0.22 5.28 38.21
N THR A 194 0.50 3.98 38.23
CA THR A 194 1.69 3.35 37.63
C THR A 194 1.60 3.21 36.11
N GLU A 195 0.43 3.36 35.51
CA GLU A 195 0.19 2.97 34.11
C GLU A 195 1.09 3.68 33.10
N LYS A 196 1.44 4.95 33.33
CA LYS A 196 2.39 5.66 32.46
C LYS A 196 3.77 5.00 32.44
N THR A 197 4.31 4.66 33.61
CA THR A 197 5.64 4.02 33.71
C THR A 197 5.62 2.55 33.30
N GLU A 198 4.47 1.88 33.39
CA GLU A 198 4.26 0.56 32.77
C GLU A 198 4.33 0.64 31.24
N ASN A 199 3.65 1.61 30.63
CA ASN A 199 3.63 1.79 29.17
C ASN A 199 5.02 2.10 28.61
N ASP A 200 5.83 2.87 29.33
CA ASP A 200 7.23 3.16 28.96
C ASP A 200 8.13 1.90 29.02
N ARG A 201 7.88 0.96 29.96
CA ARG A 201 8.65 -0.30 30.05
C ARG A 201 8.51 -1.15 28.80
N PHE A 202 7.31 -1.30 28.25
CA PHE A 202 7.07 -2.04 27.00
C PHE A 202 7.88 -1.45 25.83
N LYS A 203 7.90 -0.12 25.71
CA LYS A 203 8.66 0.58 24.66
C LYS A 203 10.17 0.38 24.80
N ASN A 204 10.69 0.40 26.04
CA ASN A 204 12.10 0.19 26.32
C ASN A 204 12.61 -1.21 25.93
N VAL A 205 11.79 -2.27 26.08
CA VAL A 205 12.14 -3.63 25.60
C VAL A 205 12.46 -3.61 24.10
N VAL A 206 11.66 -2.89 23.30
CA VAL A 206 11.84 -2.80 21.85
C VAL A 206 12.98 -1.85 21.46
N VAL A 207 13.09 -0.69 22.11
CA VAL A 207 14.18 0.27 21.86
C VAL A 207 15.55 -0.33 22.11
N ASN A 208 15.72 -1.14 23.17
CA ASN A 208 16.98 -1.84 23.44
C ASN A 208 17.33 -2.86 22.33
N ARG A 209 16.33 -3.50 21.71
CA ARG A 209 16.53 -4.44 20.58
C ARG A 209 16.83 -3.74 19.24
N LEU A 210 16.46 -2.46 19.07
CA LEU A 210 16.78 -1.68 17.85
C LEU A 210 18.29 -1.39 17.70
N GLN A 211 19.10 -1.65 18.73
CA GLN A 211 20.56 -1.54 18.67
C GLN A 211 21.24 -2.65 17.84
N ASN A 212 20.50 -3.67 17.39
CA ASN A 212 21.00 -4.71 16.48
C ASN A 212 21.61 -4.09 15.22
N LYS A 213 22.94 -4.16 15.08
CA LYS A 213 23.67 -3.63 13.93
C LYS A 213 23.40 -4.49 12.70
N TYR A 214 23.07 -3.83 11.60
CA TYR A 214 22.99 -4.42 10.27
C TYR A 214 24.13 -3.86 9.41
N TYR A 215 24.70 -4.71 8.56
CA TYR A 215 25.81 -4.38 7.69
C TYR A 215 25.41 -4.62 6.22
N PRO A 216 25.68 -3.69 5.30
CA PRO A 216 25.39 -3.86 3.87
C PRO A 216 26.10 -5.07 3.26
N SER A 217 25.47 -5.70 2.26
CA SER A 217 25.94 -6.96 1.68
C SER A 217 27.37 -6.93 1.12
N PHE A 218 27.86 -5.78 0.64
CA PHE A 218 29.26 -5.67 0.20
C PHE A 218 30.24 -5.79 1.37
N ARG A 219 29.98 -5.05 2.46
CA ARG A 219 30.76 -5.11 3.70
C ARG A 219 30.69 -6.47 4.38
N VAL A 220 29.54 -7.14 4.31
CA VAL A 220 29.38 -8.53 4.81
C VAL A 220 30.21 -9.52 3.99
N ALA A 221 30.28 -9.33 2.66
CA ALA A 221 31.12 -10.16 1.79
C ALA A 221 32.62 -9.97 2.12
N GLU A 222 33.06 -8.73 2.31
CA GLU A 222 34.41 -8.37 2.79
C GLU A 222 34.73 -9.00 4.16
N MET A 223 33.84 -8.86 5.15
CA MET A 223 33.98 -9.40 6.52
C MET A 223 34.02 -10.94 6.61
N LEU A 224 33.67 -11.64 5.52
CA LEU A 224 33.67 -13.10 5.41
C LEU A 224 34.69 -13.62 4.39
N GLY A 225 35.36 -12.74 3.63
CA GLY A 225 36.30 -13.13 2.57
C GLY A 225 35.65 -13.89 1.40
N ILE A 226 34.36 -13.65 1.13
CA ILE A 226 33.60 -14.30 0.04
C ILE A 226 33.15 -13.26 -0.98
N SER A 227 32.84 -13.68 -2.21
CA SER A 227 32.31 -12.73 -3.19
C SER A 227 30.88 -12.28 -2.85
N SER A 228 30.49 -11.09 -3.30
CA SER A 228 29.10 -10.61 -3.22
C SER A 228 28.10 -11.54 -3.94
N LYS A 229 28.55 -12.30 -4.95
CA LYS A 229 27.75 -13.29 -5.67
C LYS A 229 27.55 -14.56 -4.83
N ALA A 230 28.61 -15.04 -4.17
CA ALA A 230 28.52 -16.17 -3.23
C ALA A 230 27.61 -15.84 -2.05
N LEU A 231 27.82 -14.69 -1.39
CA LEU A 231 26.94 -14.19 -0.33
C LEU A 231 25.48 -14.11 -0.82
N SER A 232 25.25 -13.60 -2.04
CA SER A 232 23.90 -13.46 -2.58
C SER A 232 23.22 -14.82 -2.83
N LYS A 233 23.96 -15.84 -3.29
CA LYS A 233 23.43 -17.20 -3.44
C LYS A 233 23.15 -17.85 -2.09
N VAL A 234 24.12 -17.91 -1.17
CA VAL A 234 23.99 -18.64 0.10
C VAL A 234 22.91 -18.07 1.02
N THR A 235 22.69 -16.75 1.00
CA THR A 235 21.62 -16.09 1.78
C THR A 235 20.23 -16.22 1.13
N SER A 236 20.15 -16.71 -0.11
CA SER A 236 18.89 -17.03 -0.79
C SER A 236 18.58 -18.54 -0.68
N SER A 237 17.66 -19.06 -1.51
CA SER A 237 17.49 -20.50 -1.68
C SER A 237 18.48 -21.01 -2.75
N PHE A 238 19.40 -21.89 -2.33
CA PHE A 238 20.40 -22.52 -3.21
C PHE A 238 20.03 -23.99 -3.39
N MET A 239 19.40 -24.31 -4.52
CA MET A 239 18.87 -25.64 -4.81
C MET A 239 19.91 -26.49 -5.55
N VAL A 240 20.32 -27.60 -4.93
CA VAL A 240 21.23 -28.60 -5.48
C VAL A 240 20.45 -29.86 -5.86
N VAL A 241 20.75 -30.45 -7.01
CA VAL A 241 20.06 -31.64 -7.55
C VAL A 241 20.92 -32.89 -7.33
N GLY A 242 20.36 -33.90 -6.70
CA GLY A 242 21.02 -35.18 -6.50
C GLY A 242 21.00 -36.09 -7.73
N SER A 243 21.75 -37.18 -7.69
CA SER A 243 21.70 -38.25 -8.71
C SER A 243 20.30 -38.84 -8.84
N ASP A 244 19.60 -39.00 -7.71
CA ASP A 244 18.17 -39.38 -7.60
C ASP A 244 17.19 -38.40 -8.32
N GLY A 245 17.66 -37.26 -8.84
CA GLY A 245 16.81 -36.12 -9.26
C GLY A 245 16.20 -35.31 -8.09
N ASN A 246 16.34 -35.81 -6.85
CA ASN A 246 15.90 -35.14 -5.62
C ASN A 246 16.55 -33.75 -5.45
N LYS A 247 15.76 -32.75 -5.08
CA LYS A 247 16.23 -31.37 -4.91
C LYS A 247 16.41 -31.02 -3.42
N ASN A 248 17.60 -30.57 -3.05
CA ASN A 248 17.96 -30.17 -1.70
C ASN A 248 18.29 -28.68 -1.64
N ASN A 249 17.61 -27.92 -0.77
CA ASN A 249 17.96 -26.54 -0.49
C ASN A 249 19.16 -26.53 0.48
N LEU A 250 20.31 -26.03 0.02
CA LEU A 250 21.50 -25.77 0.82
C LEU A 250 21.69 -24.25 1.05
N GLY A 251 20.66 -23.43 0.77
CA GLY A 251 20.70 -21.99 1.02
C GLY A 251 20.06 -21.62 2.36
N LEU A 252 20.68 -20.69 3.09
CA LEU A 252 20.20 -20.15 4.37
C LEU A 252 18.85 -19.43 4.26
N SER A 253 18.40 -19.12 3.02
CA SER A 253 17.02 -18.68 2.75
C SER A 253 16.57 -17.45 3.55
N LEU A 254 17.52 -16.57 3.90
CA LEU A 254 17.30 -15.32 4.64
C LEU A 254 16.58 -14.26 3.78
N LYS A 255 16.82 -14.27 2.47
CA LYS A 255 16.24 -13.30 1.52
C LYS A 255 15.53 -13.95 0.34
N PHE A 256 14.42 -13.34 -0.10
CA PHE A 256 13.65 -13.77 -1.26
C PHE A 256 13.29 -12.59 -2.15
N GLU A 257 14.28 -12.06 -2.89
CA GLU A 257 14.13 -10.91 -3.80
C GLU A 257 12.90 -11.03 -4.71
N ALA A 258 12.76 -12.16 -5.43
CA ALA A 258 11.65 -12.40 -6.36
C ALA A 258 10.27 -12.60 -5.71
N LYS A 259 10.20 -12.78 -4.38
CA LYS A 259 8.94 -12.85 -3.61
C LYS A 259 8.69 -11.60 -2.76
N GLY A 260 9.66 -10.69 -2.69
CA GLY A 260 9.62 -9.53 -1.79
C GLY A 260 9.61 -9.88 -0.30
N LEU A 261 10.31 -10.95 0.13
CA LEU A 261 10.34 -11.38 1.55
C LEU A 261 11.75 -11.30 2.17
N LYS A 262 11.80 -11.01 3.47
CA LYS A 262 12.96 -10.97 4.38
C LYS A 262 12.73 -11.92 5.57
N VAL A 263 13.79 -12.45 6.16
CA VAL A 263 13.74 -13.11 7.48
C VAL A 263 14.06 -12.08 8.57
N ILE A 264 13.16 -11.94 9.57
CA ILE A 264 13.28 -11.03 10.72
C ILE A 264 14.51 -11.40 11.57
N GLU A 265 15.12 -10.42 12.26
CA GLU A 265 16.39 -10.51 13.01
C GLU A 265 17.64 -10.89 12.20
N TYR A 266 17.52 -11.48 11.00
CA TYR A 266 18.65 -11.90 10.16
C TYR A 266 18.90 -10.97 8.97
N SER A 267 17.86 -10.40 8.38
CA SER A 267 17.98 -9.64 7.11
C SER A 267 17.02 -8.46 7.02
N ARG A 268 17.45 -7.41 6.32
CA ARG A 268 16.59 -6.33 5.84
C ARG A 268 17.09 -5.85 4.48
N LYS A 269 16.36 -4.92 3.86
CA LYS A 269 16.74 -4.31 2.58
C LYS A 269 16.54 -2.80 2.67
N ASP A 270 17.63 -2.06 2.55
CA ASP A 270 17.61 -0.59 2.50
C ASP A 270 17.98 -0.09 1.10
N GLY A 271 17.14 0.78 0.54
CA GLY A 271 17.19 1.24 -0.85
C GLY A 271 17.56 0.14 -1.86
N ARG A 272 18.82 0.14 -2.29
CA ARG A 272 19.36 -0.75 -3.33
C ARG A 272 19.93 -2.07 -2.78
N TYR A 273 20.27 -2.13 -1.49
CA TYR A 273 21.14 -3.17 -0.94
C TYR A 273 20.43 -4.05 0.09
N TRP A 274 20.82 -5.32 0.14
CA TRP A 274 20.47 -6.20 1.25
C TRP A 274 21.44 -5.93 2.40
N GLU A 275 20.93 -5.93 3.63
CA GLU A 275 21.74 -5.80 4.84
C GLU A 275 21.46 -6.99 5.76
N PHE A 276 22.51 -7.47 6.43
CA PHE A 276 22.46 -8.64 7.31
C PHE A 276 22.87 -8.25 8.72
N SER A 277 22.23 -8.85 9.72
CA SER A 277 22.58 -8.63 11.12
C SER A 277 23.84 -9.39 11.53
N GLU A 278 24.40 -9.05 12.69
CA GLU A 278 25.51 -9.77 13.31
C GLU A 278 25.24 -11.28 13.42
N LYS A 279 24.03 -11.68 13.88
CA LYS A 279 23.57 -13.09 13.93
C LYS A 279 23.63 -13.81 12.58
N ALA A 280 23.31 -13.11 11.49
CA ALA A 280 23.39 -13.67 10.15
C ALA A 280 24.84 -13.83 9.69
N ILE A 281 25.73 -12.90 10.04
CA ILE A 281 27.17 -12.99 9.73
C ILE A 281 27.80 -14.16 10.49
N GLU A 282 27.45 -14.36 11.76
CA GLU A 282 27.86 -15.52 12.57
C GLU A 282 27.41 -16.84 11.94
N LEU A 283 26.12 -16.96 11.58
CA LEU A 283 25.57 -18.16 10.94
C LEU A 283 26.23 -18.48 9.58
N ILE A 284 26.54 -17.46 8.77
CA ILE A 284 27.26 -17.65 7.51
C ILE A 284 28.71 -18.08 7.78
N ARG A 285 29.38 -17.51 8.79
CA ARG A 285 30.75 -17.86 9.19
C ARG A 285 30.85 -19.31 9.68
N GLU A 286 29.91 -19.77 10.52
CA GLU A 286 29.83 -21.17 10.93
C GLU A 286 29.62 -22.10 9.72
N TYR A 287 28.76 -21.72 8.79
CA TYR A 287 28.50 -22.51 7.58
C TYR A 287 29.74 -22.61 6.69
N GLN A 288 30.42 -21.48 6.47
CA GLN A 288 31.67 -21.38 5.70
C GLN A 288 32.80 -22.21 6.33
N ALA A 289 32.90 -22.22 7.67
CA ALA A 289 33.88 -23.01 8.39
C ALA A 289 33.59 -24.53 8.35
N LYS A 290 32.32 -24.95 8.40
CA LYS A 290 31.97 -26.37 8.41
C LYS A 290 31.92 -27.02 7.01
N TYR A 291 31.46 -26.29 5.99
CA TYR A 291 31.23 -26.83 4.64
C TYR A 291 31.79 -25.92 3.55
N PRO A 292 33.13 -25.71 3.51
CA PRO A 292 33.76 -24.75 2.60
C PRO A 292 33.59 -25.13 1.11
N GLU A 293 33.37 -26.40 0.78
CA GLU A 293 33.21 -26.87 -0.61
C GLU A 293 31.96 -26.24 -1.25
N VAL A 294 30.89 -26.06 -0.45
CA VAL A 294 29.67 -25.38 -0.91
C VAL A 294 30.01 -23.98 -1.41
N PHE A 295 30.79 -23.21 -0.64
CA PHE A 295 31.10 -21.81 -0.93
C PHE A 295 31.96 -21.65 -2.19
N GLN A 296 32.95 -22.54 -2.39
CA GLN A 296 33.78 -22.57 -3.61
C GLN A 296 32.95 -22.68 -4.90
N VAL A 297 31.82 -23.40 -4.85
CA VAL A 297 30.96 -23.64 -6.02
C VAL A 297 29.96 -22.50 -6.27
N LEU A 298 29.66 -21.66 -5.28
CA LEU A 298 28.76 -20.51 -5.45
C LEU A 298 29.31 -19.49 -6.44
N ASP A 299 30.63 -19.30 -6.49
CA ASP A 299 31.28 -18.34 -7.39
C ASP A 299 31.32 -18.80 -8.85
N ARG A 300 31.11 -20.09 -9.14
CA ARG A 300 31.01 -20.59 -10.53
C ARG A 300 29.86 -19.90 -11.28
N SER A 301 30.08 -19.60 -12.56
CA SER A 301 29.11 -18.91 -13.43
C SER A 301 28.36 -19.90 -14.30
N GLY A 302 27.05 -19.95 -14.11
CA GLY A 302 26.11 -20.82 -14.82
C GLY A 302 24.72 -20.64 -14.23
N ASP A 303 23.70 -20.72 -15.08
CA ASP A 303 22.28 -20.56 -14.70
C ASP A 303 21.57 -21.92 -14.52
N ALA A 304 22.27 -23.01 -14.84
CA ALA A 304 21.81 -24.38 -14.59
C ALA A 304 21.80 -24.71 -13.09
N MET A 305 20.84 -25.53 -12.65
CA MET A 305 20.85 -26.07 -11.29
C MET A 305 22.08 -26.95 -11.08
N VAL A 306 22.86 -26.65 -10.04
CA VAL A 306 24.10 -27.35 -9.70
C VAL A 306 23.77 -28.77 -9.19
N LYS A 307 24.52 -29.79 -9.62
CA LYS A 307 24.34 -31.15 -9.11
C LYS A 307 25.15 -31.37 -7.83
N ALA A 308 24.75 -32.34 -7.00
CA ALA A 308 25.50 -32.72 -5.80
C ALA A 308 26.94 -33.14 -6.13
N SER A 309 27.15 -33.85 -7.25
CA SER A 309 28.46 -34.20 -7.83
C SER A 309 29.37 -33.00 -8.07
N ASP A 310 28.78 -31.86 -8.43
CA ASP A 310 29.52 -30.68 -8.86
C ASP A 310 29.93 -29.82 -7.65
N VAL A 311 29.22 -29.98 -6.52
CA VAL A 311 29.49 -29.35 -5.22
C VAL A 311 30.47 -30.15 -4.37
N PHE A 312 30.33 -31.47 -4.36
CA PHE A 312 31.11 -32.37 -3.52
C PHE A 312 31.88 -33.39 -4.38
N SER A 313 32.69 -32.90 -5.33
CA SER A 313 33.52 -33.71 -6.22
C SER A 313 34.42 -34.71 -5.49
N ASP A 314 34.89 -34.31 -4.30
CA ASP A 314 35.92 -35.01 -3.55
C ASP A 314 35.31 -36.00 -2.52
N ALA A 315 33.97 -36.12 -2.48
CA ALA A 315 33.26 -36.98 -1.55
C ALA A 315 32.85 -38.31 -2.22
N PRO A 316 33.08 -39.48 -1.60
CA PRO A 316 32.70 -40.78 -2.16
C PRO A 316 31.18 -40.98 -2.27
N ASN A 317 30.38 -40.16 -1.60
CA ASN A 317 28.93 -40.08 -1.81
C ASN A 317 28.46 -38.60 -1.72
N PRO A 318 28.40 -37.87 -2.85
CA PRO A 318 28.00 -36.47 -2.89
C PRO A 318 26.57 -36.23 -2.37
N ASP A 319 25.66 -37.18 -2.60
CA ASP A 319 24.26 -37.07 -2.19
C ASP A 319 24.05 -37.28 -0.69
N ALA A 320 24.83 -38.15 -0.05
CA ALA A 320 24.87 -38.26 1.40
C ALA A 320 25.35 -36.95 2.04
N LYS A 321 26.42 -36.34 1.50
CA LYS A 321 26.95 -35.06 2.00
C LYS A 321 25.97 -33.90 1.80
N ALA A 322 25.26 -33.85 0.67
CA ALA A 322 24.16 -32.89 0.48
C ALA A 322 23.00 -33.09 1.48
N LYS A 323 22.66 -34.34 1.82
CA LYS A 323 21.66 -34.67 2.85
C LYS A 323 22.17 -34.31 4.27
N GLU A 324 23.46 -34.45 4.55
CA GLU A 324 24.10 -34.03 5.81
C GLU A 324 24.06 -32.51 6.01
N VAL A 325 24.50 -31.72 5.02
CA VAL A 325 24.46 -30.24 5.07
C VAL A 325 23.04 -29.75 5.32
N LYS A 326 22.06 -30.28 4.58
CA LYS A 326 20.62 -30.00 4.78
C LYS A 326 20.15 -30.32 6.20
N THR A 327 20.69 -31.38 6.82
CA THR A 327 20.35 -31.79 8.19
C THR A 327 20.95 -30.83 9.21
N TRP A 328 22.21 -30.43 9.05
CA TRP A 328 22.84 -29.42 9.90
C TRP A 328 22.16 -28.04 9.80
N LEU A 329 21.74 -27.63 8.59
CA LEU A 329 20.94 -26.40 8.40
C LEU A 329 19.60 -26.47 9.16
N ASN A 330 18.94 -27.63 9.20
CA ASN A 330 17.76 -27.82 10.05
C ASN A 330 18.11 -27.73 11.54
N THR A 331 19.23 -28.31 11.99
CA THR A 331 19.71 -28.20 13.39
C THR A 331 20.00 -26.75 13.80
N LYS A 332 20.40 -25.90 12.84
CA LYS A 332 20.60 -24.45 13.03
C LYS A 332 19.31 -23.62 12.90
N GLY A 333 18.13 -24.25 12.84
CA GLY A 333 16.83 -23.57 12.83
C GLY A 333 16.50 -22.87 11.50
N VAL A 334 17.23 -23.12 10.42
CA VAL A 334 17.04 -22.44 9.11
C VAL A 334 15.65 -22.69 8.51
N ARG A 335 15.01 -23.80 8.89
CA ARG A 335 13.63 -24.12 8.53
C ARG A 335 12.57 -23.32 9.31
N ASP A 336 12.92 -22.87 10.51
CA ASP A 336 11.99 -22.22 11.46
C ASP A 336 12.02 -20.69 11.34
N PHE A 337 12.82 -20.17 10.39
CA PHE A 337 12.87 -18.77 10.01
C PHE A 337 11.57 -18.33 9.32
N GLU A 338 10.89 -17.35 9.90
CA GLU A 338 9.65 -16.77 9.35
C GLU A 338 9.94 -15.77 8.21
N PRO A 339 9.52 -16.04 6.96
CA PRO A 339 9.78 -15.17 5.82
C PRO A 339 8.66 -14.13 5.67
N VAL A 340 8.90 -12.91 6.16
CA VAL A 340 7.93 -11.81 6.23
C VAL A 340 8.13 -10.82 5.08
N SER A 341 7.05 -10.15 4.67
CA SER A 341 7.08 -9.12 3.62
C SER A 341 8.13 -8.03 3.88
N LEU A 342 8.87 -7.65 2.83
CA LEU A 342 9.70 -6.43 2.83
C LEU A 342 8.88 -5.17 3.13
N PHE A 343 7.58 -5.20 2.81
CA PHE A 343 6.63 -4.12 3.02
C PHE A 343 5.87 -4.20 4.35
N CYS A 344 6.37 -4.98 5.31
CA CYS A 344 5.91 -4.98 6.69
C CYS A 344 7.10 -4.82 7.63
N ASP A 345 6.87 -4.26 8.83
CA ASP A 345 7.86 -4.26 9.90
C ASP A 345 7.31 -5.00 11.12
N GLN A 346 8.11 -5.88 11.73
CA GLN A 346 7.61 -6.85 12.71
C GLN A 346 8.71 -7.28 13.69
N LEU A 347 8.31 -7.54 14.94
CA LEU A 347 9.17 -8.04 16.01
C LEU A 347 9.37 -9.57 15.93
N GLY A 348 10.57 -10.01 16.28
CA GLY A 348 10.90 -11.44 16.36
C GLY A 348 10.25 -12.13 17.58
N LYS A 349 9.97 -13.43 17.43
CA LYS A 349 9.32 -14.31 18.42
C LYS A 349 9.92 -14.25 19.83
N ALA A 350 11.23 -14.02 19.95
CA ALA A 350 11.88 -13.84 21.25
C ALA A 350 11.38 -12.57 21.97
N THR A 351 11.35 -11.43 21.28
CA THR A 351 10.86 -10.16 21.84
C THR A 351 9.35 -10.16 22.07
N VAL A 352 8.57 -10.89 21.26
CA VAL A 352 7.14 -11.06 21.53
C VAL A 352 6.92 -11.81 22.85
N LYS A 353 7.71 -12.86 23.13
CA LYS A 353 7.68 -13.56 24.43
C LYS A 353 8.18 -12.71 25.60
N GLU A 354 9.19 -11.86 25.39
CA GLU A 354 9.63 -10.87 26.39
C GLU A 354 8.49 -9.88 26.74
N ILE A 355 7.73 -9.43 25.73
CA ILE A 355 6.56 -8.56 25.90
C ILE A 355 5.41 -9.27 26.64
N GLU A 356 5.10 -10.53 26.30
CA GLU A 356 4.07 -11.32 27.01
C GLU A 356 4.43 -11.53 28.48
N ALA A 357 5.66 -11.96 28.80
CA ALA A 357 6.10 -12.15 30.18
C ALA A 357 6.06 -10.83 30.99
N LEU A 358 6.34 -9.70 30.35
CA LEU A 358 6.24 -8.38 30.98
C LEU A 358 4.77 -7.96 31.20
N ALA A 359 3.87 -8.24 30.24
CA ALA A 359 2.43 -8.01 30.41
C ALA A 359 1.83 -8.88 31.53
N ASP A 360 2.25 -10.14 31.62
CA ASP A 360 1.76 -11.08 32.63
C ASP A 360 2.28 -10.72 34.03
N SER A 361 3.54 -10.31 34.17
CA SER A 361 4.07 -9.83 35.47
C SER A 361 3.41 -8.53 35.93
N ILE A 362 3.12 -7.59 35.01
CA ILE A 362 2.33 -6.39 35.31
C ILE A 362 0.90 -6.75 35.71
N THR A 363 0.25 -7.68 35.00
CA THR A 363 -1.12 -8.11 35.29
C THR A 363 -1.22 -8.82 36.65
N ALA A 364 -0.25 -9.68 36.99
CA ALA A 364 -0.16 -10.32 38.30
C ALA A 364 0.09 -9.31 39.45
N SER A 365 0.76 -8.18 39.18
CA SER A 365 1.01 -7.13 40.18
C SER A 365 -0.19 -6.20 40.45
N LYS A 366 -1.25 -6.25 39.63
CA LYS A 366 -2.37 -5.31 39.69
C LYS A 366 -3.45 -5.74 40.68
N SER A 367 -3.36 -5.19 41.90
CA SER A 367 -4.43 -5.25 42.90
C SER A 367 -5.56 -4.27 42.58
N THR A 368 -6.81 -4.66 42.82
CA THR A 368 -7.99 -3.78 42.80
C THR A 368 -7.89 -2.61 43.78
N THR A 369 -7.12 -2.76 44.87
CA THR A 369 -6.87 -1.69 45.85
C THR A 369 -5.99 -0.55 45.34
N ALA A 370 -5.28 -0.73 44.21
CA ALA A 370 -4.43 0.30 43.60
C ALA A 370 -5.19 1.22 42.62
N ILE A 371 -6.47 0.92 42.35
CA ILE A 371 -7.32 1.69 41.43
C ILE A 371 -7.69 3.02 42.07
N LYS A 372 -7.32 4.15 41.43
CA LYS A 372 -7.80 5.48 41.80
C LYS A 372 -9.00 5.87 40.94
N LYS A 373 -9.99 6.48 41.59
CA LYS A 373 -11.12 7.15 40.94
C LYS A 373 -10.94 8.67 41.06
N ALA A 374 -11.19 9.40 39.99
CA ALA A 374 -11.16 10.86 40.00
C ALA A 374 -12.37 11.41 39.23
N ILE A 375 -13.04 12.42 39.76
CA ILE A 375 -14.13 13.13 39.07
C ILE A 375 -13.54 14.40 38.47
N VAL A 376 -13.67 14.56 37.16
CA VAL A 376 -13.23 15.76 36.44
C VAL A 376 -14.45 16.41 35.82
N LYS A 377 -14.61 17.73 36.00
CA LYS A 377 -15.76 18.54 35.55
C LYS A 377 -15.27 19.62 34.57
N GLY A 378 -16.19 20.20 33.79
CA GLY A 378 -15.86 21.29 32.86
C GLY A 378 -15.11 20.84 31.61
N ILE A 379 -15.29 19.58 31.20
CA ILE A 379 -14.52 18.95 30.11
C ILE A 379 -15.19 19.29 28.77
N PRO A 380 -14.48 19.88 27.79
CA PRO A 380 -15.05 20.19 26.49
C PRO A 380 -15.27 18.91 25.65
N ARG A 381 -16.23 18.96 24.70
CA ARG A 381 -16.61 17.85 23.79
C ARG A 381 -15.41 17.11 23.19
N GLN A 382 -14.35 17.84 22.84
CA GLN A 382 -13.17 17.30 22.18
C GLN A 382 -12.22 16.54 23.13
N ALA A 383 -12.26 16.76 24.43
CA ALA A 383 -11.43 16.05 25.41
C ALA A 383 -11.97 14.65 25.77
N VAL A 384 -13.04 14.20 25.10
CA VAL A 384 -13.70 12.90 25.31
C VAL A 384 -13.84 12.14 23.98
N LEU A 385 -13.71 10.81 24.03
CA LEU A 385 -13.81 9.91 22.88
C LEU A 385 -14.76 8.75 23.17
N LYS A 386 -15.95 8.77 22.57
CA LYS A 386 -16.87 7.61 22.58
C LYS A 386 -16.31 6.51 21.66
N PRO A 387 -16.44 5.21 22.01
CA PRO A 387 -15.99 4.09 21.17
C PRO A 387 -16.40 4.18 19.70
N SER A 388 -17.68 4.44 19.43
CA SER A 388 -18.25 4.59 18.08
C SER A 388 -17.69 5.76 17.26
N HIS A 389 -16.95 6.69 17.87
CA HIS A 389 -16.32 7.81 17.17
C HIS A 389 -14.93 7.46 16.61
N ALA A 390 -14.36 6.29 16.98
CA ALA A 390 -13.01 5.87 16.59
C ALA A 390 -12.79 5.90 15.07
N VAL A 391 -13.76 5.37 14.30
CA VAL A 391 -13.77 5.32 12.82
C VAL A 391 -13.48 6.69 12.19
N TYR A 392 -14.02 7.76 12.76
CA TYR A 392 -13.88 9.12 12.23
C TYR A 392 -12.68 9.86 12.85
N ARG A 393 -12.43 9.64 14.15
CA ARG A 393 -11.55 10.51 14.95
C ARG A 393 -10.13 9.98 15.13
N LEU A 394 -9.91 8.67 15.10
CA LEU A 394 -8.56 8.07 15.22
C LEU A 394 -7.88 7.83 13.86
N GLN A 395 -8.36 8.51 12.82
CA GLN A 395 -7.72 8.50 11.51
C GLN A 395 -6.33 9.14 11.57
N ASN A 396 -5.44 8.67 10.70
CA ASN A 396 -4.07 9.17 10.54
C ASN A 396 -3.17 9.08 11.79
N GLN A 397 -3.54 8.33 12.83
CA GLN A 397 -2.67 8.13 13.99
C GLN A 397 -1.39 7.37 13.59
N HIS A 398 -0.25 7.87 14.05
CA HIS A 398 1.05 7.25 13.86
C HIS A 398 1.29 6.17 14.92
N PHE A 399 1.86 5.04 14.49
CA PHE A 399 2.27 3.92 15.33
C PHE A 399 3.69 3.50 14.97
N ALA A 400 4.41 2.95 15.95
CA ALA A 400 5.70 2.27 15.78
C ALA A 400 5.68 0.89 16.48
N LEU A 401 6.64 0.02 16.16
CA LEU A 401 6.84 -1.22 16.91
C LEU A 401 7.19 -0.90 18.37
N GLY A 402 6.57 -1.62 19.31
CA GLY A 402 6.72 -1.37 20.75
C GLY A 402 5.87 -0.22 21.29
N ASP A 403 5.10 0.49 20.46
CA ASP A 403 4.09 1.41 20.98
C ASP A 403 2.96 0.65 21.69
N ARG A 404 2.58 1.19 22.84
CA ARG A 404 1.43 0.75 23.62
C ARG A 404 0.13 1.24 22.99
N VAL A 405 -0.87 0.36 22.90
CA VAL A 405 -2.19 0.67 22.35
C VAL A 405 -3.32 0.18 23.25
N ILE A 406 -4.48 0.83 23.16
CA ILE A 406 -5.75 0.39 23.76
C ILE A 406 -6.82 0.25 22.67
N MET A 407 -7.63 -0.81 22.73
CA MET A 407 -8.78 -1.01 21.84
C MET A 407 -9.90 -0.03 22.20
N VAL A 408 -10.24 0.84 21.25
CA VAL A 408 -11.29 1.87 21.40
C VAL A 408 -12.58 1.46 20.71
N GLN A 409 -12.51 0.62 19.66
CA GLN A 409 -13.69 0.13 18.98
C GLN A 409 -14.58 -0.72 19.93
N ASP A 410 -15.89 -0.47 19.92
CA ASP A 410 -16.92 -1.18 20.68
C ASP A 410 -17.43 -2.47 20.00
N SER A 411 -16.95 -2.71 18.78
CA SER A 411 -17.45 -3.69 17.83
C SER A 411 -16.28 -4.46 17.20
N GLY A 412 -16.49 -5.71 16.82
CA GLY A 412 -15.46 -6.58 16.25
C GLY A 412 -15.05 -7.72 17.17
N SER A 413 -13.80 -8.18 17.04
CA SER A 413 -13.30 -9.40 17.68
C SER A 413 -12.61 -9.17 19.02
N VAL A 414 -11.91 -8.03 19.20
CA VAL A 414 -11.18 -7.68 20.43
C VAL A 414 -12.13 -6.95 21.39
N PRO A 415 -12.15 -7.25 22.70
CA PRO A 415 -13.01 -6.54 23.64
C PRO A 415 -12.57 -5.08 23.87
N LEU A 416 -13.55 -4.22 24.13
CA LEU A 416 -13.32 -2.80 24.44
C LEU A 416 -12.37 -2.60 25.62
N SER A 417 -11.51 -1.58 25.54
CA SER A 417 -10.52 -1.20 26.57
C SER A 417 -9.40 -2.23 26.83
N PHE A 418 -9.29 -3.31 26.03
CA PHE A 418 -8.11 -4.18 26.07
C PHE A 418 -6.85 -3.39 25.71
N LYS A 419 -5.75 -3.65 26.42
CA LYS A 419 -4.44 -3.00 26.21
C LYS A 419 -3.46 -4.00 25.62
N GLY A 420 -2.56 -3.52 24.78
CA GLY A 420 -1.60 -4.34 24.06
C GLY A 420 -0.40 -3.56 23.55
N VAL A 421 0.46 -4.24 22.79
CA VAL A 421 1.67 -3.69 22.20
C VAL A 421 1.69 -4.00 20.70
N VAL A 422 2.07 -3.01 19.90
CA VAL A 422 2.25 -3.18 18.44
C VAL A 422 3.51 -4.03 18.19
N VAL A 423 3.30 -5.27 17.73
CA VAL A 423 4.37 -6.22 17.37
C VAL A 423 4.57 -6.35 15.86
N GLY A 424 3.66 -5.79 15.06
CA GLY A 424 3.77 -5.74 13.61
C GLY A 424 3.02 -4.57 12.99
N MET A 425 3.50 -4.09 11.85
CA MET A 425 2.91 -3.02 11.07
C MET A 425 2.85 -3.43 9.59
N ASN A 426 1.67 -3.26 8.99
CA ASN A 426 1.33 -3.59 7.61
C ASN A 426 0.75 -2.34 6.90
N ALA A 427 0.52 -2.41 5.59
CA ALA A 427 0.07 -1.27 4.77
C ALA A 427 -1.24 -0.56 5.20
N LYS A 428 -2.10 -1.21 5.99
CA LYS A 428 -3.41 -0.68 6.46
C LYS A 428 -3.78 -1.09 7.89
N SER A 429 -2.94 -1.88 8.54
CA SER A 429 -3.26 -2.57 9.80
C SER A 429 -1.99 -2.83 10.59
N MET A 430 -2.16 -3.18 11.86
CA MET A 430 -1.08 -3.54 12.78
C MET A 430 -1.39 -4.85 13.49
N ASP A 431 -0.36 -5.64 13.74
CA ASP A 431 -0.44 -6.83 14.58
C ASP A 431 -0.20 -6.41 16.03
N VAL A 432 -1.16 -6.69 16.91
CA VAL A 432 -1.13 -6.34 18.33
C VAL A 432 -1.16 -7.61 19.17
N VAL A 433 -0.32 -7.66 20.20
CA VAL A 433 -0.37 -8.67 21.27
C VAL A 433 -0.96 -8.02 22.51
N TRP A 434 -1.99 -8.63 23.08
CA TRP A 434 -2.81 -8.07 24.15
C TRP A 434 -2.41 -8.60 25.54
N ASP A 435 -2.63 -7.79 26.58
CA ASP A 435 -2.30 -8.09 27.98
C ASP A 435 -3.07 -9.31 28.54
N ALA A 436 -4.19 -9.67 27.94
CA ALA A 436 -5.08 -10.74 28.41
C ALA A 436 -5.54 -11.62 27.23
N PRO A 437 -5.74 -12.94 27.46
CA PRO A 437 -6.25 -13.83 26.43
C PRO A 437 -7.75 -13.60 26.18
N PHE A 438 -8.18 -13.76 24.93
CA PHE A 438 -9.57 -13.59 24.49
C PHE A 438 -9.92 -14.55 23.35
N MET A 439 -11.17 -15.01 23.29
CA MET A 439 -11.62 -16.17 22.49
C MET A 439 -11.30 -16.12 20.98
N SER A 440 -11.15 -14.92 20.42
CA SER A 440 -10.89 -14.67 18.99
C SER A 440 -9.42 -14.36 18.67
N GLY A 441 -8.54 -14.35 19.68
CA GLY A 441 -7.10 -14.14 19.50
C GLY A 441 -6.39 -15.37 18.89
N GLY A 442 -5.47 -15.11 17.97
CA GLY A 442 -4.57 -16.11 17.39
C GLY A 442 -3.15 -16.05 17.98
N THR A 443 -2.23 -16.77 17.34
CA THR A 443 -0.80 -16.82 17.66
C THR A 443 0.08 -15.92 16.77
N LEU A 444 -0.54 -15.14 15.87
CA LEU A 444 0.13 -14.27 14.88
C LEU A 444 1.20 -14.97 14.00
N GLY A 445 1.10 -16.29 13.81
CA GLY A 445 2.09 -17.12 13.11
C GLY A 445 2.99 -17.92 14.06
N ASP A 446 2.50 -18.32 15.23
CA ASP A 446 3.31 -18.86 16.33
C ASP A 446 4.41 -17.89 16.80
N ARG A 447 4.13 -16.57 16.70
CA ARG A 447 4.95 -15.49 17.29
C ARG A 447 4.54 -15.21 18.74
N CYS A 448 3.25 -15.24 19.03
CA CYS A 448 2.68 -15.06 20.37
C CYS A 448 1.93 -16.31 20.86
N SER A 449 1.65 -16.40 22.16
CA SER A 449 0.80 -17.49 22.70
C SER A 449 -0.64 -17.42 22.16
N GLN A 450 -1.37 -18.54 22.30
CA GLN A 450 -2.75 -18.67 21.81
C GLN A 450 -3.68 -17.70 22.54
N TYR A 451 -4.71 -17.19 21.84
CA TYR A 451 -5.67 -16.21 22.36
C TYR A 451 -5.09 -14.82 22.70
N ARG A 452 -3.80 -14.53 22.40
CA ARG A 452 -3.17 -13.23 22.71
C ARG A 452 -3.03 -12.25 21.55
N GLY A 453 -2.98 -12.70 20.30
CA GLY A 453 -2.61 -11.83 19.17
C GLY A 453 -3.72 -11.59 18.15
N SER A 454 -3.79 -10.38 17.57
CA SER A 454 -4.70 -10.08 16.45
C SER A 454 -4.19 -8.95 15.56
N THR A 455 -4.46 -9.03 14.26
CA THR A 455 -4.29 -7.91 13.33
C THR A 455 -5.53 -7.01 13.37
N VAL A 456 -5.34 -5.70 13.54
CA VAL A 456 -6.40 -4.67 13.68
C VAL A 456 -6.11 -3.43 12.82
N GLU A 457 -7.15 -2.66 12.48
CA GLU A 457 -6.97 -1.42 11.68
C GLU A 457 -6.49 -0.24 12.54
N PHE A 458 -5.75 0.69 11.92
CA PHE A 458 -5.10 1.80 12.64
C PHE A 458 -6.06 2.70 13.44
N TRP A 459 -7.31 2.88 12.99
CA TRP A 459 -8.30 3.72 13.68
C TRP A 459 -9.04 3.00 14.81
N SER A 460 -8.94 1.67 14.93
CA SER A 460 -9.66 0.91 15.97
C SER A 460 -9.06 1.07 17.37
N CYS A 461 -7.81 1.50 17.45
CA CYS A 461 -7.03 1.60 18.68
C CYS A 461 -6.43 2.99 18.88
N LEU A 462 -6.19 3.36 20.13
CA LEU A 462 -5.52 4.61 20.51
C LEU A 462 -4.08 4.31 20.97
N ASN A 463 -3.09 4.96 20.34
CA ASN A 463 -1.69 4.94 20.74
C ASN A 463 -1.49 5.71 22.05
N LEU A 464 -1.07 5.01 23.10
CA LEU A 464 -0.76 5.52 24.44
C LEU A 464 0.73 5.92 24.60
N SER A 465 1.63 5.29 23.84
CA SER A 465 3.08 5.56 23.86
C SER A 465 3.51 6.73 22.97
N ASN A 466 2.63 7.22 22.11
CA ASN A 466 2.77 8.46 21.35
C ASN A 466 1.41 9.17 21.26
N PRO A 467 0.99 9.89 22.33
CA PRO A 467 -0.27 10.61 22.36
C PRO A 467 -0.37 11.66 21.24
N GLN A 468 -1.46 11.61 20.46
CA GLN A 468 -1.66 12.46 19.27
C GLN A 468 -3.03 13.15 19.23
N PHE A 469 -3.89 12.87 20.22
CA PHE A 469 -5.21 13.48 20.36
C PHE A 469 -5.38 14.19 21.70
N ILE A 470 -4.28 14.62 22.33
CA ILE A 470 -4.35 15.39 23.57
C ILE A 470 -5.14 16.69 23.31
N VAL A 471 -6.09 16.96 24.22
CA VAL A 471 -6.84 18.22 24.28
C VAL A 471 -6.62 18.82 25.67
N SER A 472 -6.34 20.12 25.75
CA SER A 472 -6.21 20.81 27.04
C SER A 472 -7.56 20.83 27.75
N THR A 473 -7.54 20.58 29.06
CA THR A 473 -8.72 20.68 29.93
C THR A 473 -8.96 22.10 30.46
N ASN A 474 -8.09 23.06 30.12
CA ASN A 474 -8.26 24.46 30.50
C ASN A 474 -9.20 25.15 29.50
N PRO A 475 -10.38 25.66 29.92
CA PRO A 475 -11.36 26.26 29.00
C PRO A 475 -10.84 27.54 28.32
N ASN A 476 -9.86 28.21 28.92
CA ASN A 476 -9.25 29.44 28.38
C ASN A 476 -8.02 29.16 27.48
N ALA A 477 -7.61 27.89 27.30
CA ALA A 477 -6.51 27.57 26.40
C ALA A 477 -7.02 27.54 24.95
N PRO A 478 -6.29 28.11 23.97
CA PRO A 478 -6.65 27.94 22.56
C PRO A 478 -6.62 26.45 22.21
N VAL A 479 -7.64 25.98 21.49
CA VAL A 479 -7.88 24.55 21.22
C VAL A 479 -6.90 24.00 20.16
N GLN A 480 -5.60 24.00 20.50
CA GLN A 480 -4.51 23.47 19.68
C GLN A 480 -4.51 21.94 19.73
N GLN A 481 -5.46 21.33 19.04
CA GLN A 481 -5.52 19.88 18.90
C GLN A 481 -4.32 19.39 18.07
N GLN A 482 -3.53 18.48 18.62
CA GLN A 482 -2.36 17.91 17.95
C GLN A 482 -2.72 16.84 16.88
N GLN A 483 -3.93 16.89 16.33
CA GLN A 483 -4.44 15.87 15.39
C GLN A 483 -3.53 15.75 14.14
N PRO A 484 -3.10 14.52 13.77
CA PRO A 484 -2.27 14.30 12.59
C PRO A 484 -3.05 14.55 11.29
N ARG A 485 -2.90 15.75 10.72
CA ARG A 485 -3.57 16.16 9.47
C ARG A 485 -3.06 15.40 8.23
N SER A 486 -1.80 14.97 8.25
CA SER A 486 -1.18 14.19 7.17
C SER A 486 -1.57 12.70 7.27
N PRO A 487 -2.06 12.05 6.20
CA PRO A 487 -2.38 10.63 6.23
C PRO A 487 -1.21 9.75 6.68
N PHE A 488 -1.44 8.91 7.70
CA PHE A 488 -0.43 7.96 8.17
C PHE A 488 -0.16 6.94 7.07
N LYS A 489 0.99 7.11 6.42
CA LYS A 489 1.55 6.20 5.42
C LYS A 489 2.84 5.63 5.99
N PRO A 490 2.77 4.62 6.88
CA PRO A 490 3.97 3.99 7.42
C PRO A 490 4.86 3.51 6.26
N ARG A 491 6.12 3.91 6.29
CA ARG A 491 7.08 3.68 5.20
C ARG A 491 7.69 2.30 5.39
N PHE A 492 7.42 1.39 4.46
CA PHE A 492 7.90 0.01 4.57
C PHE A 492 8.86 -0.35 3.45
N GLY A 493 10.04 -0.83 3.84
CA GLY A 493 11.05 -1.34 2.92
C GLY A 493 11.70 -0.25 2.05
N PRO A 494 12.42 -0.65 1.00
CA PRO A 494 13.25 0.25 0.22
C PRO A 494 12.43 1.15 -0.72
N HIS A 495 12.34 2.42 -0.37
CA HIS A 495 12.14 3.49 -1.36
C HIS A 495 13.51 4.01 -1.82
N PRO A 496 13.75 4.20 -3.13
CA PRO A 496 14.92 4.95 -3.58
C PRO A 496 14.77 6.42 -3.17
N THR A 497 15.46 6.83 -2.11
CA THR A 497 15.53 8.22 -1.63
C THR A 497 16.15 9.20 -2.63
N VAL A 498 16.80 8.68 -3.66
CA VAL A 498 17.43 9.45 -4.74
C VAL A 498 16.59 9.30 -6.02
N ARG A 499 15.83 10.35 -6.37
CA ARG A 499 15.65 10.66 -7.80
C ARG A 499 17.05 10.97 -8.34
N PRO A 500 17.53 10.31 -9.41
CA PRO A 500 18.86 10.61 -9.94
C PRO A 500 18.94 12.09 -10.29
N ALA A 501 20.06 12.73 -9.94
CA ALA A 501 20.31 14.12 -10.31
C ALA A 501 20.24 14.27 -11.84
N PRO A 502 19.75 15.41 -12.37
CA PRO A 502 19.60 15.61 -13.82
C PRO A 502 20.89 15.27 -14.57
N GLY A 503 20.84 14.20 -15.38
CA GLY A 503 21.98 13.70 -16.17
C GLY A 503 22.47 12.28 -15.81
N GLN A 504 22.11 11.69 -14.66
CA GLN A 504 22.50 10.30 -14.35
C GLN A 504 21.48 9.26 -14.84
N GLN A 505 21.98 8.14 -15.38
CA GLN A 505 21.12 7.05 -15.87
C GLN A 505 20.47 6.25 -14.72
N PRO A 506 19.19 5.85 -14.86
CA PRO A 506 18.54 4.94 -13.90
C PRO A 506 19.11 3.52 -14.02
N ALA A 507 19.15 2.79 -12.90
CA ALA A 507 19.68 1.43 -12.87
C ALA A 507 18.83 0.45 -13.71
N ALA A 508 19.50 -0.48 -14.40
CA ALA A 508 18.86 -1.49 -15.23
C ALA A 508 17.80 -2.28 -14.45
N GLY A 509 16.61 -2.43 -15.06
CA GLY A 509 15.41 -3.01 -14.44
C GLY A 509 14.38 -1.97 -14.00
N PHE A 510 14.78 -0.74 -13.65
CA PHE A 510 13.85 0.33 -13.28
C PHE A 510 13.64 1.30 -14.44
N ARG A 511 12.70 0.98 -15.35
CA ARG A 511 12.08 2.00 -16.20
C ARG A 511 10.97 2.67 -15.40
N PRO A 512 11.01 3.99 -15.16
CA PRO A 512 9.81 4.71 -14.77
C PRO A 512 8.71 4.45 -15.81
N ALA A 513 7.45 4.32 -15.38
CA ALA A 513 6.36 4.53 -16.32
C ALA A 513 6.54 5.93 -16.94
N PRO A 514 6.44 6.10 -18.26
CA PRO A 514 6.75 7.37 -18.90
C PRO A 514 5.81 8.44 -18.37
N ALA A 515 6.36 9.42 -17.66
CA ALA A 515 5.64 10.65 -17.35
C ALA A 515 5.36 11.35 -18.68
N ASN A 516 4.09 11.70 -18.93
CA ASN A 516 3.71 12.42 -20.14
C ASN A 516 4.36 13.81 -20.14
N GLY A 517 5.22 14.08 -21.12
CA GLY A 517 5.69 15.44 -21.41
C GLY A 517 7.16 15.53 -21.85
N VAL A 518 7.39 16.33 -22.89
CA VAL A 518 8.69 16.91 -23.31
C VAL A 518 9.77 15.90 -23.74
N GLY A 519 9.77 15.60 -25.04
CA GLY A 519 10.64 14.62 -25.67
C GLY A 519 12.11 14.99 -25.86
N HIS A 520 12.82 14.01 -26.42
CA HIS A 520 14.03 14.16 -27.21
C HIS A 520 13.94 13.24 -28.42
N HIS A 521 14.44 13.68 -29.57
CA HIS A 521 14.27 12.97 -30.83
C HIS A 521 15.33 11.87 -31.03
N GLY A 522 14.89 10.68 -31.38
CA GLY A 522 15.75 9.59 -31.85
C GLY A 522 14.91 8.55 -32.60
N PRO A 523 15.31 8.10 -33.81
CA PRO A 523 14.53 7.15 -34.58
C PRO A 523 14.58 5.77 -33.94
N VAL A 524 13.45 5.31 -33.39
CA VAL A 524 13.29 3.93 -32.91
C VAL A 524 13.32 2.95 -34.08
N HIS A 525 14.50 2.39 -34.34
CA HIS A 525 14.71 1.42 -35.41
C HIS A 525 13.94 0.13 -35.09
N ILE A 526 12.78 -0.07 -35.74
CA ILE A 526 11.97 -1.28 -35.56
C ILE A 526 12.78 -2.47 -36.10
N MET A 527 13.20 -3.36 -35.20
CA MET A 527 13.73 -4.67 -35.58
C MET A 527 12.58 -5.53 -36.11
N VAL A 528 12.41 -5.52 -37.43
CA VAL A 528 11.50 -6.44 -38.12
C VAL A 528 12.02 -7.86 -37.94
N ASN A 529 11.16 -8.77 -37.48
CA ASN A 529 11.45 -10.19 -37.35
C ASN A 529 11.91 -10.76 -38.71
N PRO A 530 13.11 -11.36 -38.83
CA PRO A 530 13.63 -11.87 -40.11
C PRO A 530 12.78 -12.97 -40.77
N ASN A 531 11.84 -13.59 -40.04
CA ASN A 531 11.27 -14.88 -40.40
C ASN A 531 9.84 -14.82 -40.96
N ARG A 532 9.53 -13.85 -41.84
CA ARG A 532 8.32 -13.87 -42.69
C ARG A 532 8.62 -13.45 -44.13
N GLY A 533 8.37 -14.37 -45.06
CA GLY A 533 8.49 -14.15 -46.50
C GLY A 533 7.44 -13.19 -47.08
N ARG A 534 7.64 -12.80 -48.35
CA ARG A 534 6.95 -11.69 -49.02
C ARG A 534 6.06 -12.18 -50.17
N GLY A 535 4.77 -11.83 -50.14
CA GLY A 535 3.79 -12.07 -51.19
C GLY A 535 2.36 -12.01 -50.62
N GLY A 536 1.36 -11.43 -51.29
CA GLY A 536 1.34 -10.66 -52.54
C GLY A 536 0.22 -9.61 -52.54
N GLY A 537 -0.01 -8.93 -53.66
CA GLY A 537 -1.15 -8.00 -53.85
C GLY A 537 -2.48 -8.71 -54.14
N PRO A 538 -3.56 -8.01 -54.61
CA PRO A 538 -3.50 -6.78 -55.41
C PRO A 538 -4.52 -5.66 -55.05
N ARG A 539 -4.37 -4.54 -55.79
CA ARG A 539 -5.37 -3.56 -56.33
C ARG A 539 -6.79 -3.50 -55.73
N GLY A 540 -7.40 -2.32 -55.56
CA GLY A 540 -6.90 -0.95 -55.86
C GLY A 540 -8.04 0.09 -55.97
N GLY A 541 -7.69 1.35 -56.30
CA GLY A 541 -8.63 2.45 -56.53
C GLY A 541 -7.92 3.66 -57.19
N PRO A 542 -8.53 4.37 -58.17
CA PRO A 542 -7.91 5.48 -58.90
C PRO A 542 -8.50 6.85 -58.44
N PRO A 543 -8.35 8.01 -59.12
CA PRO A 543 -7.53 9.09 -58.55
C PRO A 543 -8.21 10.48 -58.51
N GLY A 544 -7.51 11.50 -58.03
CA GLY A 544 -7.90 12.92 -58.17
C GLY A 544 -6.74 13.87 -57.83
N ALA A 545 -6.49 14.87 -58.69
CA ALA A 545 -5.40 15.84 -58.51
C ALA A 545 -5.69 17.21 -59.17
N ALA A 546 -5.40 18.30 -58.44
CA ALA A 546 -5.24 19.71 -58.86
C ALA A 546 -4.61 20.44 -57.65
N ALA A 547 -3.55 21.26 -57.72
CA ALA A 547 -3.34 22.53 -58.44
C ALA A 547 -4.10 23.72 -57.77
N ALA A 548 -3.56 24.94 -57.61
CA ALA A 548 -2.32 25.52 -58.18
C ALA A 548 -1.70 26.70 -57.36
N SER A 549 -0.45 27.05 -57.73
CA SER A 549 0.16 28.40 -57.89
C SER A 549 0.43 29.40 -56.72
N HIS A 550 1.63 30.01 -56.83
CA HIS A 550 2.21 31.20 -56.13
C HIS A 550 1.69 32.55 -56.76
N PRO A 551 2.22 33.79 -56.48
CA PRO A 551 3.40 34.23 -55.69
C PRO A 551 3.27 35.55 -54.82
N HIS A 552 4.42 36.00 -54.28
CA HIS A 552 4.66 37.20 -53.44
C HIS A 552 4.49 38.58 -54.14
N PRO A 553 4.43 39.69 -53.35
CA PRO A 553 5.52 40.69 -53.32
C PRO A 553 5.92 41.21 -51.89
N PRO A 554 6.93 42.12 -51.70
CA PRO A 554 7.73 42.21 -50.45
C PRO A 554 8.00 43.62 -49.81
N ASN A 555 8.84 43.63 -48.74
CA ASN A 555 9.75 44.69 -48.21
C ASN A 555 9.29 45.78 -47.19
N GLY A 556 10.26 46.20 -46.34
CA GLY A 556 10.24 47.27 -45.29
C GLY A 556 10.54 46.70 -43.88
N ALA A 557 11.66 46.94 -43.16
CA ALA A 557 12.37 48.17 -42.72
C ALA A 557 11.56 48.96 -41.65
N VAL A 558 12.08 49.53 -40.53
CA VAL A 558 13.29 50.36 -40.25
C VAL A 558 13.59 50.46 -38.71
N ASN A 559 14.88 50.62 -38.29
CA ASN A 559 15.43 51.11 -36.97
C ASN A 559 15.03 50.44 -35.61
N GLY A 560 15.76 50.61 -34.48
CA GLY A 560 17.12 51.15 -34.22
C GLY A 560 17.40 51.63 -32.77
N HIS A 561 18.69 51.62 -32.33
CA HIS A 561 19.28 52.28 -31.12
C HIS A 561 19.00 51.69 -29.69
N ALA A 562 19.87 51.80 -28.66
CA ALA A 562 21.31 52.13 -28.57
C ALA A 562 22.01 51.80 -27.20
N LYS A 563 23.32 51.48 -27.25
CA LYS A 563 24.48 51.82 -26.35
C LYS A 563 24.50 51.53 -24.80
N THR A 564 25.31 50.53 -24.38
CA THR A 564 26.63 50.57 -23.61
C THR A 564 26.89 51.63 -22.50
N PRO A 565 27.81 51.42 -21.49
CA PRO A 565 29.11 50.68 -21.59
C PRO A 565 29.75 49.97 -20.34
N SER A 566 30.93 49.34 -20.59
CA SER A 566 32.03 48.95 -19.64
C SER A 566 31.80 47.70 -18.74
N GLN A 567 32.78 46.96 -18.16
CA GLN A 567 34.27 46.89 -18.14
C GLN A 567 34.73 45.40 -18.31
N THR A 568 35.92 44.89 -18.74
CA THR A 568 37.32 45.31 -19.06
C THR A 568 38.40 45.06 -17.97
N ILE A 569 39.47 44.23 -18.11
CA ILE A 569 39.78 43.18 -19.13
C ILE A 569 40.37 41.83 -18.58
N PRO A 570 41.68 41.62 -18.23
CA PRO A 570 42.37 40.39 -18.69
C PRO A 570 43.16 39.52 -17.68
N ALA A 571 43.21 38.21 -17.98
CA ALA A 571 44.42 37.38 -17.87
C ALA A 571 44.41 36.27 -18.96
N GLN A 572 45.48 35.48 -19.06
CA GLN A 572 46.01 35.08 -20.38
C GLN A 572 46.86 33.78 -20.36
N ASN A 573 47.13 33.22 -21.55
CA ASN A 573 47.87 31.97 -21.87
C ASN A 573 47.15 30.65 -21.49
N GLY A 574 47.10 29.59 -22.32
CA GLY A 574 47.40 29.46 -23.76
C GLY A 574 48.54 28.50 -24.10
N ASN A 575 48.22 27.34 -24.70
CA ASN A 575 48.99 26.73 -25.80
C ASN A 575 48.26 25.53 -26.46
N HIS A 576 48.63 25.24 -27.70
CA HIS A 576 48.29 24.04 -28.48
C HIS A 576 48.96 22.76 -27.88
N VAL A 577 48.68 21.51 -28.27
CA VAL A 577 48.87 20.90 -29.61
C VAL A 577 48.03 19.62 -29.81
N ASP A 578 47.40 19.51 -30.98
CA ASP A 578 46.86 18.27 -31.58
C ASP A 578 48.00 17.46 -32.25
N PRO A 579 47.97 16.12 -32.27
CA PRO A 579 47.61 15.50 -33.54
C PRO A 579 46.82 14.17 -33.48
N ALA A 580 45.86 14.05 -34.39
CA ALA A 580 45.26 12.78 -34.82
C ALA A 580 46.01 12.21 -36.07
N PRO A 581 45.43 11.29 -36.88
CA PRO A 581 45.24 9.86 -36.61
C PRO A 581 45.81 8.94 -37.72
N ARG A 582 45.92 7.61 -37.47
CA ARG A 582 45.95 6.48 -38.45
C ARG A 582 46.00 5.13 -37.69
N GLY A 583 45.52 3.98 -38.19
CA GLY A 583 44.64 3.73 -39.35
C GLY A 583 44.65 2.26 -39.86
N ARG A 584 43.57 1.86 -40.56
CA ARG A 584 43.42 0.76 -41.56
C ARG A 584 43.80 -0.71 -41.23
N GLY A 585 42.84 -1.62 -41.49
CA GLY A 585 43.07 -3.02 -41.91
C GLY A 585 42.65 -4.08 -40.87
N ARG A 586 42.25 -5.30 -41.24
CA ARG A 586 42.01 -5.92 -42.58
C ARG A 586 41.02 -7.11 -42.40
N ALA A 587 40.39 -7.59 -43.48
CA ALA A 587 39.39 -8.68 -43.43
C ALA A 587 39.78 -9.94 -44.24
N ARG A 588 39.28 -11.13 -43.82
CA ARG A 588 39.19 -12.48 -44.46
C ARG A 588 38.83 -13.50 -43.34
N GLY A 589 38.07 -14.60 -43.49
CA GLY A 589 37.20 -15.20 -44.52
C GLY A 589 36.13 -16.10 -43.81
N PHE A 590 34.98 -16.51 -44.39
CA PHE A 590 34.76 -17.72 -45.23
C PHE A 590 35.38 -19.02 -44.65
N GLU A 591 34.69 -20.17 -44.47
CA GLU A 591 33.30 -20.61 -44.76
C GLU A 591 32.90 -21.84 -43.87
N PRO A 592 31.63 -22.35 -43.85
CA PRO A 592 31.15 -23.34 -42.86
C PRO A 592 30.85 -24.77 -43.39
N ARG A 593 30.74 -25.74 -42.47
CA ARG A 593 30.02 -27.04 -42.57
C ARG A 593 29.68 -27.52 -41.14
N GLY A 594 28.64 -28.31 -40.87
CA GLY A 594 27.58 -28.87 -41.73
C GLY A 594 26.33 -29.23 -40.91
N ALA A 595 25.33 -29.88 -41.53
CA ALA A 595 24.01 -30.14 -40.92
C ALA A 595 23.72 -31.62 -40.66
N PHE A 596 22.73 -31.91 -39.80
CA PHE A 596 22.04 -33.20 -39.72
C PHE A 596 20.53 -33.02 -39.40
N HIS A 597 19.75 -34.10 -39.47
CA HIS A 597 18.28 -34.10 -39.64
C HIS A 597 17.48 -34.62 -38.44
N GLY A 598 16.20 -34.24 -38.37
CA GLY A 598 15.14 -34.87 -37.56
C GLY A 598 15.00 -34.34 -36.11
N GLN A 599 13.84 -34.44 -35.46
CA GLN A 599 12.49 -34.81 -35.94
C GLN A 599 11.43 -34.27 -34.94
N ALA A 600 10.21 -34.00 -35.41
CA ALA A 600 9.02 -33.57 -34.64
C ALA A 600 7.85 -34.51 -34.99
N PRO A 601 6.68 -34.59 -34.28
CA PRO A 601 5.92 -33.53 -33.58
C PRO A 601 5.29 -34.06 -32.23
N PRO A 602 4.10 -33.63 -31.71
CA PRO A 602 3.23 -32.48 -31.98
C PRO A 602 2.82 -31.63 -30.74
N ILE A 603 1.99 -30.61 -30.99
CA ILE A 603 1.50 -29.60 -30.04
C ILE A 603 0.13 -30.00 -29.46
N ARG A 604 -0.16 -29.62 -28.20
CA ARG A 604 -1.54 -29.37 -27.74
C ARG A 604 -1.56 -28.17 -26.78
N GLY A 605 -2.53 -27.26 -26.96
CA GLY A 605 -2.71 -26.07 -26.12
C GLY A 605 -4.09 -26.04 -25.45
N GLY A 606 -4.28 -25.11 -24.52
CA GLY A 606 -5.57 -24.89 -23.85
C GLY A 606 -5.47 -23.79 -22.78
N PHE A 607 -6.09 -22.64 -23.05
CA PHE A 607 -6.16 -21.48 -22.14
C PHE A 607 -7.61 -21.32 -21.68
N VAL A 608 -7.86 -21.16 -20.38
CA VAL A 608 -9.22 -21.10 -19.82
C VAL A 608 -9.38 -19.90 -18.86
N PRO A 609 -10.30 -18.96 -19.12
CA PRO A 609 -10.60 -17.84 -18.22
C PRO A 609 -11.63 -18.23 -17.12
N PRO A 610 -11.72 -17.48 -16.01
CA PRO A 610 -12.46 -17.89 -14.81
C PRO A 610 -13.96 -17.57 -14.86
N ALA A 611 -14.78 -18.46 -14.26
CA ALA A 611 -16.21 -18.27 -14.05
C ALA A 611 -16.54 -17.83 -12.61
N ARG A 612 -17.59 -17.03 -12.44
CA ARG A 612 -18.24 -16.74 -11.14
C ARG A 612 -19.41 -17.69 -10.93
N GLY A 613 -19.65 -18.13 -9.70
CA GLY A 613 -20.88 -18.83 -9.30
C GLY A 613 -21.07 -18.82 -7.79
N ARG A 614 -22.30 -18.55 -7.32
CA ARG A 614 -22.70 -18.81 -5.92
C ARG A 614 -23.13 -20.27 -5.80
N GLY A 615 -23.02 -20.84 -4.59
CA GLY A 615 -23.32 -22.25 -4.36
C GLY A 615 -24.82 -22.55 -4.18
N PHE A 616 -25.15 -23.83 -4.29
CA PHE A 616 -26.33 -24.45 -3.68
C PHE A 616 -25.97 -25.89 -3.31
N VAL A 617 -26.67 -26.48 -2.34
CA VAL A 617 -26.47 -27.88 -1.91
C VAL A 617 -27.84 -28.55 -1.80
N PRO A 618 -28.03 -29.71 -2.46
CA PRO A 618 -28.75 -30.78 -1.78
C PRO A 618 -28.23 -32.20 -2.11
N GLY A 619 -28.29 -33.08 -1.10
CA GLY A 619 -28.95 -34.38 -1.28
C GLY A 619 -28.21 -35.56 -1.95
N THR A 620 -27.61 -36.40 -1.10
CA THR A 620 -27.85 -37.87 -1.03
C THR A 620 -27.39 -38.86 -2.13
N GLU A 621 -27.09 -40.07 -1.64
CA GLU A 621 -26.96 -41.38 -2.31
C GLU A 621 -25.90 -41.62 -3.43
N ARG A 622 -24.84 -42.34 -3.05
CA ARG A 622 -24.74 -43.79 -3.30
C ARG A 622 -23.63 -44.43 -2.44
N GLY A 623 -23.90 -45.60 -1.84
CA GLY A 623 -22.96 -46.27 -0.93
C GLY A 623 -22.52 -47.67 -1.38
N ARG A 624 -21.26 -48.01 -1.05
CA ARG A 624 -20.66 -49.36 -0.92
C ARG A 624 -19.45 -49.19 0.03
N GLY A 625 -19.11 -50.10 0.95
CA GLY A 625 -19.77 -51.33 1.41
C GLY A 625 -18.76 -52.33 1.99
N GLY A 626 -18.99 -52.82 3.23
CA GLY A 626 -18.13 -53.81 3.93
C GLY A 626 -17.35 -53.17 5.11
N GLN A 627 -17.72 -53.32 6.39
CA GLN A 627 -17.97 -54.49 7.28
C GLN A 627 -16.72 -55.06 7.99
N ARG A 628 -16.71 -54.90 9.33
CA ARG A 628 -16.29 -55.82 10.43
C ARG A 628 -15.83 -54.99 11.65
N GLY A 629 -16.39 -55.08 12.86
CA GLY A 629 -17.62 -55.74 13.32
C GLY A 629 -17.63 -55.97 14.85
N SER A 630 -18.82 -55.99 15.47
CA SER A 630 -19.11 -56.52 16.83
C SER A 630 -18.54 -55.78 18.07
N PHE A 631 -19.12 -55.81 19.28
CA PHE A 631 -20.41 -56.39 19.76
C PHE A 631 -20.87 -55.74 21.11
N ARG A 632 -22.13 -56.03 21.52
CA ARG A 632 -22.84 -55.67 22.79
C ARG A 632 -23.24 -54.18 22.91
N ALA A 633 -24.50 -53.76 23.12
CA ALA A 633 -25.60 -54.17 24.04
C ALA A 633 -25.38 -53.71 25.49
N ARG A 634 -26.38 -53.25 26.27
CA ARG A 634 -27.86 -53.27 26.12
C ARG A 634 -28.49 -52.18 27.03
N GLY A 635 -29.61 -51.56 26.67
CA GLY A 635 -30.35 -50.66 27.60
C GLY A 635 -31.55 -49.94 26.98
N ARG A 636 -32.71 -49.97 27.65
CA ARG A 636 -33.92 -49.19 27.32
C ARG A 636 -34.14 -48.14 28.41
N GLY A 637 -34.57 -46.93 28.01
CA GLY A 637 -35.14 -45.91 28.88
C GLY A 637 -36.14 -45.07 28.07
N GLN A 638 -37.24 -44.62 28.69
CA GLN A 638 -38.26 -43.81 28.03
C GLN A 638 -37.92 -42.30 28.07
N PRO A 639 -38.50 -41.48 27.17
CA PRO A 639 -38.26 -40.04 27.15
C PRO A 639 -39.10 -39.30 28.21
N HIS A 640 -38.52 -38.29 28.84
CA HIS A 640 -39.28 -37.29 29.61
C HIS A 640 -39.49 -36.01 28.77
N THR A 641 -40.62 -35.37 29.02
CA THR A 641 -41.14 -34.19 28.29
C THR A 641 -40.54 -32.87 28.80
N ALA A 642 -40.59 -31.84 27.94
CA ALA A 642 -40.15 -30.49 28.27
C ALA A 642 -41.24 -29.68 29.02
N PRO A 643 -40.86 -28.70 29.85
CA PRO A 643 -41.74 -27.64 30.31
C PRO A 643 -41.75 -26.43 29.35
N ALA A 644 -42.90 -25.78 29.23
CA ALA A 644 -43.06 -24.46 28.62
C ALA A 644 -42.90 -23.35 29.70
N PRO A 645 -42.74 -22.05 29.34
CA PRO A 645 -42.40 -21.01 30.31
C PRO A 645 -43.58 -20.57 31.20
N ALA A 646 -43.25 -20.00 32.36
CA ALA A 646 -44.18 -19.27 33.22
C ALA A 646 -44.06 -17.75 33.01
N ALA A 647 -45.05 -17.02 33.55
CA ALA A 647 -45.26 -15.57 33.40
C ALA A 647 -44.09 -14.69 33.88
#